data_AF-I0R021-F1
#
_entry.id   AF-I0R021-F1
#
_cell.length_a   1.000
_cell.length_b   1.000
_cell.length_c   1.000
_cell.angle_alpha   90.00
_cell.angle_beta   90.00
_cell.angle_gamma   90.00
#
_symmetry.space_group_name_H-M   'P 1'
#
loop_
_entity.id
_entity.type
_entity.pdbx_description
1 polymer ?
#
loop_
_entity_poly.entity_id
_entity_poly.type
_entity_poly.pdbx_seq_one_letter_code
_entity_poly.pdbx_strand_id
1 'polypeptide(L)'
;MRVLSTRSNALNAVLSAALLFLSALVPATISQEAEAATPTTSGIELGAASSFVVLAGTGITHLGTFDGLNYRSVARGSNGADFGSSPNAGFTGSETVSTIGTKYVGVDASGAEAQTAMTNAKTSLESAYDEAFGRTSDTVLPTKEIGGQTLTSGVYNRGDMQISGTLTLDAAMEPDAVFIFKSASTLVTMQNSKIILINGAQACNVFWQVGSSATLGGDSDFSGSILAHTSITAENGADINGQLLAKYGAVTLINNTFVNDSCVVTSVSSSPEDVPVIRGQAKTTVSWSAPSATGGSSITGYTARAYEEETGGTAVASCSTTNLTCEITGLSNGTTYYVGVTAANGMGESVESSPRVSVVPAAAPGAPTISSVTVGNQSLSAAFSAGSADSNSPITGYQYSLDDGSNWLDSSATSSPLLITGLTNGTSYDLKIRAQSDIGVGDPSDTFSKTPIAKPEDVDSSTISYVASGSSAQVRWTAPNANGAELISTVATAFSSEFGGTSIGTCSAITTATTCEILGLNNGTTYYVSLMARNSVGNSDPSDPRVLLQPGSASTTTMTMSTSSAQAGTSVSLSATVTDGATGTVNFTTDSVSISGCDAVAVSSNQAVCTTTALAAKTHAIQANYSGDVNYGSSATISQSLVILSVFTITYNANGGSGGIASATFTTGGTELVLPTLTKTSHSLDGWYGSSSLATKIGNAGDDYAPSSSRTLYAKWVEASAYATGDNTKIGSITTQDDVGNSTYFANAGTQIQVTYPPDALPDETVLDIYLLSDSDRANSLVPGDKSFVLNLAVDWLAADGTVPNTVERMPITVMVTNPAIKKGSRVYSLLGETVTDLGVALVDGSATVLITEVSEIVVVLTNPDAPTGVSATTTTNSATITFTAPVGNGGASVTTYVATASTGESCSSSGTSCTITGLSSSTGYTFTVRAINSIGTSIASLASSSVSTAESASSSSSSSSSSSGGSGGGGGGGGGGGGGAPVADPEEKELDDLDPEKELDDLDPDKELEEETGREFKPIAPSKPVKETGVIATEGGNGAQLVVERSETDEKMVIKGTGWELNIGAAKKDGTLKPLASDYAISAMDGEKVVLSGLGMAPNTWVDLYVFSDPVFVGTVETDAQGGFDADFDIPSGLSIGAHTLVLGTKNQAGEEVTVTMGLLVLASVVSSEKVNAGSFLGYVAVYALGHKGSTISWKIAGEWFKTKVTSRYQVFQRKTLDVGVDVKVDIYITAAGRDPVRKLSRQVRTR
;
A
#
# COMPACT_ATOMS: atom_id res chain seq x y z
N MET A 1 -3.01 7.22 -34.39
CA MET A 1 -1.72 6.73 -34.94
C MET A 1 -1.51 5.37 -34.29
N ARG A 2 -1.57 4.20 -34.96
CA ARG A 2 -0.71 3.64 -36.03
C ARG A 2 0.76 3.44 -35.63
N VAL A 3 1.11 2.21 -35.19
CA VAL A 3 2.10 1.25 -35.75
C VAL A 3 1.62 -0.14 -35.21
N LEU A 4 1.07 -1.10 -35.98
CA LEU A 4 1.70 -2.08 -36.90
C LEU A 4 2.75 -3.00 -36.20
N SER A 5 2.98 -4.28 -36.52
CA SER A 5 2.22 -5.35 -37.21
C SER A 5 3.14 -6.57 -37.35
N THR A 6 2.72 -7.79 -37.03
CA THR A 6 3.07 -9.00 -37.82
C THR A 6 2.15 -10.18 -37.49
N ARG A 7 2.06 -11.16 -38.39
CA ARG A 7 1.03 -12.22 -38.46
C ARG A 7 1.64 -13.63 -38.28
N SER A 8 0.72 -14.61 -38.19
CA SER A 8 0.81 -15.98 -38.75
C SER A 8 0.97 -17.09 -37.70
N ASN A 9 0.20 -18.20 -37.68
CA ASN A 9 -1.03 -18.54 -38.40
C ASN A 9 -1.75 -19.74 -37.73
N ALA A 10 -3.03 -19.93 -38.09
CA ALA A 10 -3.75 -21.21 -38.15
C ALA A 10 -3.89 -22.09 -36.87
N LEU A 11 -4.96 -21.83 -36.09
CA LEU A 11 -5.91 -22.88 -35.67
C LEU A 11 -7.24 -22.28 -35.18
N ASN A 12 -8.14 -21.87 -36.11
CA ASN A 12 -9.55 -21.57 -35.81
C ASN A 12 -10.34 -21.39 -37.12
N ALA A 13 -10.82 -22.49 -37.70
CA ALA A 13 -11.63 -22.49 -38.93
C ALA A 13 -12.46 -23.78 -39.12
N VAL A 14 -13.12 -24.27 -38.07
CA VAL A 14 -14.14 -25.33 -38.17
C VAL A 14 -15.29 -25.03 -37.20
N LEU A 15 -16.53 -25.30 -37.65
CA LEU A 15 -17.77 -25.30 -36.85
C LEU A 15 -18.40 -23.93 -36.43
N SER A 16 -18.76 -23.09 -37.42
CA SER A 16 -19.94 -22.20 -37.34
C SER A 16 -20.36 -21.64 -38.71
N ALA A 17 -20.95 -22.49 -39.57
CA ALA A 17 -21.68 -22.08 -40.77
C ALA A 17 -22.45 -23.26 -41.42
N ALA A 18 -23.68 -23.53 -40.97
CA ALA A 18 -24.58 -24.49 -41.63
C ALA A 18 -26.06 -24.24 -41.29
N LEU A 19 -26.66 -23.18 -41.84
CA LEU A 19 -28.12 -23.04 -41.93
C LEU A 19 -28.51 -22.21 -43.17
N LEU A 20 -29.63 -22.57 -43.82
CA LEU A 20 -30.25 -21.94 -45.01
C LEU A 20 -29.44 -22.10 -46.31
N PHE A 21 -29.86 -22.88 -47.31
CA PHE A 21 -31.08 -22.65 -48.12
C PHE A 21 -31.54 -23.91 -48.87
N LEU A 22 -32.83 -24.24 -48.79
CA LEU A 22 -33.64 -24.61 -49.96
C LEU A 22 -35.12 -24.34 -49.65
N SER A 23 -35.89 -23.82 -50.62
CA SER A 23 -37.18 -23.18 -50.37
C SER A 23 -38.29 -23.59 -51.34
N ALA A 24 -39.49 -23.70 -50.78
CA ALA A 24 -40.81 -23.47 -51.39
C ALA A 24 -41.39 -24.46 -52.42
N LEU A 25 -42.55 -25.02 -52.06
CA LEU A 25 -43.79 -25.02 -52.86
C LEU A 25 -45.00 -25.16 -51.91
N VAL A 26 -46.16 -24.67 -52.35
CA VAL A 26 -47.36 -24.25 -51.56
C VAL A 26 -48.61 -24.54 -52.43
N PRO A 27 -49.89 -24.54 -51.97
CA PRO A 27 -50.56 -25.02 -50.73
C PRO A 27 -51.65 -26.11 -51.02
N ALA A 28 -52.32 -26.64 -49.97
CA ALA A 28 -53.78 -26.91 -50.02
C ALA A 28 -54.39 -27.19 -48.62
N THR A 29 -55.50 -26.53 -48.31
CA THR A 29 -56.44 -26.89 -47.23
C THR A 29 -57.26 -28.14 -47.58
N ILE A 30 -57.58 -29.00 -46.61
CA ILE A 30 -58.87 -29.72 -46.51
C ILE A 30 -59.16 -30.17 -45.06
N SER A 31 -60.45 -30.27 -44.78
CA SER A 31 -61.15 -30.54 -43.52
C SER A 31 -60.68 -31.73 -42.68
N GLN A 32 -60.82 -31.55 -41.35
CA GLN A 32 -61.46 -32.47 -40.40
C GLN A 32 -61.41 -33.98 -40.76
N GLU A 33 -60.38 -34.66 -40.27
CA GLU A 33 -60.53 -36.03 -39.80
C GLU A 33 -60.59 -35.99 -38.27
N ALA A 34 -61.60 -36.64 -37.70
CA ALA A 34 -61.57 -36.99 -36.29
C ALA A 34 -60.55 -38.11 -36.14
N GLU A 35 -59.48 -37.89 -35.36
CA GLU A 35 -58.64 -39.00 -34.93
C GLU A 35 -59.54 -40.04 -34.25
N ALA A 36 -59.53 -41.24 -34.80
CA ALA A 36 -60.19 -42.37 -34.18
C ALA A 36 -59.48 -42.61 -32.83
N ALA A 37 -60.17 -42.28 -31.75
CA ALA A 37 -59.70 -42.61 -30.41
C ALA A 37 -59.47 -44.13 -30.35
N THR A 38 -58.20 -44.53 -30.32
CA THR A 38 -57.84 -45.88 -29.92
C THR A 38 -58.38 -46.05 -28.50
N PRO A 39 -59.26 -47.04 -28.23
CA PRO A 39 -59.79 -47.23 -26.89
C PRO A 39 -58.62 -47.64 -25.99
N THR A 40 -58.24 -46.76 -25.08
CA THR A 40 -57.24 -47.05 -24.05
C THR A 40 -57.82 -48.08 -23.08
N THR A 41 -57.51 -49.35 -23.32
CA THR A 41 -57.90 -50.49 -22.50
C THR A 41 -57.11 -50.49 -21.19
N SER A 42 -57.51 -49.62 -20.26
CA SER A 42 -57.11 -49.76 -18.86
C SER A 42 -57.62 -51.12 -18.33
N GLY A 43 -56.77 -51.87 -17.62
CA GLY A 43 -57.18 -53.08 -16.90
C GLY A 43 -58.18 -52.74 -15.79
N ILE A 44 -59.18 -53.59 -15.52
CA ILE A 44 -60.15 -53.31 -14.45
C ILE A 44 -59.53 -53.64 -13.09
N GLU A 45 -59.75 -52.78 -12.12
CA GLU A 45 -59.24 -53.01 -10.78
C GLU A 45 -60.21 -53.94 -10.05
N LEU A 46 -59.79 -55.19 -9.81
CA LEU A 46 -60.44 -56.06 -8.83
C LEU A 46 -60.17 -55.52 -7.41
N GLY A 47 -60.81 -54.38 -7.09
CA GLY A 47 -60.50 -53.60 -5.90
C GLY A 47 -60.54 -54.42 -4.62
N ALA A 48 -59.45 -54.43 -3.86
CA ALA A 48 -59.32 -54.93 -2.47
C ALA A 48 -59.85 -56.34 -2.11
N ALA A 49 -60.43 -57.12 -3.04
CA ALA A 49 -61.17 -58.35 -2.77
C ALA A 49 -60.33 -59.63 -2.91
N SER A 50 -59.00 -59.52 -2.85
CA SER A 50 -58.05 -60.64 -2.90
C SER A 50 -58.12 -61.58 -1.68
N SER A 51 -58.88 -61.20 -0.65
CA SER A 51 -59.07 -61.94 0.60
C SER A 51 -60.07 -63.10 0.48
N PHE A 52 -61.11 -63.02 -0.34
CA PHE A 52 -62.18 -64.03 -0.37
C PHE A 52 -62.19 -64.85 -1.66
N VAL A 53 -62.42 -66.17 -1.55
CA VAL A 53 -62.58 -67.06 -2.71
C VAL A 53 -64.05 -67.41 -2.96
N VAL A 54 -64.87 -67.47 -1.90
CA VAL A 54 -66.31 -67.76 -1.98
C VAL A 54 -67.11 -66.81 -1.08
N LEU A 55 -68.15 -66.19 -1.65
CA LEU A 55 -69.08 -65.29 -0.98
C LEU A 55 -70.54 -65.70 -1.25
N ALA A 56 -71.32 -65.91 -0.19
CA ALA A 56 -72.72 -66.33 -0.30
C ALA A 56 -73.71 -65.36 0.38
N GLY A 57 -74.84 -65.11 -0.31
CA GLY A 57 -75.92 -64.23 0.14
C GLY A 57 -76.81 -64.80 1.24
N THR A 58 -76.94 -66.14 1.36
CA THR A 58 -77.76 -66.78 2.41
C THR A 58 -77.17 -68.03 3.07
N GLY A 59 -76.07 -68.60 2.55
CA GLY A 59 -75.39 -69.74 3.18
C GLY A 59 -74.47 -70.51 2.26
N ILE A 60 -73.61 -71.35 2.84
CA ILE A 60 -72.80 -72.33 2.10
C ILE A 60 -73.27 -73.72 2.52
N THR A 61 -73.87 -74.44 1.58
CA THR A 61 -74.81 -75.55 1.84
C THR A 61 -74.22 -76.95 1.78
N HIS A 62 -72.93 -77.07 1.48
CA HIS A 62 -72.21 -78.34 1.55
C HIS A 62 -70.68 -78.12 1.57
N LEU A 63 -69.98 -78.90 2.39
CA LEU A 63 -68.53 -79.09 2.39
C LEU A 63 -68.34 -80.60 2.66
N GLY A 64 -67.87 -81.36 1.67
CA GLY A 64 -68.00 -82.82 1.66
C GLY A 64 -67.23 -83.54 2.77
N THR A 65 -67.79 -84.66 3.25
CA THR A 65 -67.12 -85.56 4.20
C THR A 65 -66.18 -86.52 3.44
N PHE A 66 -64.93 -86.64 3.91
CA PHE A 66 -63.97 -87.61 3.38
C PHE A 66 -64.25 -89.02 3.93
N ASP A 67 -64.21 -90.02 3.05
CA ASP A 67 -63.95 -91.42 3.44
C ASP A 67 -62.74 -91.94 2.65
N GLY A 68 -62.11 -93.00 3.15
CA GLY A 68 -60.68 -93.24 3.03
C GLY A 68 -60.07 -93.39 1.63
N LEU A 69 -58.86 -92.83 1.51
CA LEU A 69 -57.83 -93.01 0.47
C LEU A 69 -57.90 -92.07 -0.77
N ASN A 70 -56.88 -91.21 -0.85
CA ASN A 70 -56.46 -90.33 -1.95
C ASN A 70 -57.17 -88.96 -2.12
N TYR A 71 -56.57 -87.95 -1.47
CA TYR A 71 -56.37 -86.57 -1.94
C TYR A 71 -57.35 -85.95 -2.96
N ARG A 72 -58.21 -85.05 -2.48
CA ARG A 72 -58.41 -83.68 -3.01
C ARG A 72 -59.08 -82.80 -1.95
N SER A 73 -58.26 -82.21 -1.08
CA SER A 73 -58.67 -81.05 -0.26
C SER A 73 -58.85 -79.82 -1.16
N VAL A 74 -59.45 -78.75 -0.63
CA VAL A 74 -59.25 -77.39 -1.19
C VAL A 74 -57.74 -77.08 -1.12
N ALA A 75 -57.03 -77.28 -2.23
CA ALA A 75 -55.58 -77.44 -2.23
C ALA A 75 -54.87 -76.18 -2.73
N ARG A 76 -54.51 -75.33 -1.76
CA ARG A 76 -53.43 -74.31 -1.85
C ARG A 76 -53.49 -73.34 -3.04
N GLY A 77 -54.17 -72.21 -2.83
CA GLY A 77 -53.53 -70.93 -3.15
C GLY A 77 -52.53 -70.55 -2.04
N SER A 78 -51.52 -69.74 -2.35
CA SER A 78 -50.43 -69.35 -1.43
C SER A 78 -50.89 -68.62 -0.15
N ASN A 79 -52.11 -68.08 -0.16
CA ASN A 79 -52.57 -67.05 0.78
C ASN A 79 -53.67 -67.53 1.75
N GLY A 80 -54.08 -68.80 1.68
CA GLY A 80 -55.30 -69.28 2.35
C GLY A 80 -56.56 -68.94 1.54
N ALA A 81 -57.61 -69.76 1.68
CA ALA A 81 -58.89 -69.53 1.00
C ALA A 81 -59.96 -69.17 2.03
N ASP A 82 -60.31 -67.89 2.13
CA ASP A 82 -61.34 -67.45 3.07
C ASP A 82 -62.75 -67.55 2.46
N PHE A 83 -63.69 -67.91 3.32
CA PHE A 83 -65.11 -68.15 2.98
C PHE A 83 -65.99 -67.18 3.78
N GLY A 84 -66.89 -66.47 3.10
CA GLY A 84 -67.82 -65.52 3.73
C GLY A 84 -69.30 -65.81 3.44
N SER A 85 -70.14 -65.70 4.47
CA SER A 85 -71.60 -65.77 4.34
C SER A 85 -72.27 -64.62 5.09
N SER A 86 -73.39 -64.12 4.56
CA SER A 86 -74.08 -62.92 5.09
C SER A 86 -74.48 -63.03 6.58
N PRO A 87 -74.72 -61.90 7.28
CA PRO A 87 -75.22 -61.96 8.65
C PRO A 87 -76.62 -62.61 8.66
N ASN A 88 -76.80 -63.59 9.54
CA ASN A 88 -77.90 -64.58 9.59
C ASN A 88 -77.81 -65.78 8.63
N ALA A 89 -76.78 -65.89 7.79
CA ALA A 89 -76.50 -67.09 6.99
C ALA A 89 -75.72 -68.14 7.79
N GLY A 90 -76.09 -69.41 7.62
CA GLY A 90 -75.35 -70.55 8.16
C GLY A 90 -74.53 -71.27 7.08
N PHE A 91 -73.38 -71.81 7.48
CA PHE A 91 -72.82 -72.96 6.79
C PHE A 91 -73.65 -74.16 7.20
N THR A 92 -74.22 -74.89 6.24
CA THR A 92 -75.09 -76.05 6.51
C THR A 92 -74.47 -77.29 5.89
N GLY A 93 -74.32 -78.36 6.68
CA GLY A 93 -73.51 -79.53 6.36
C GLY A 93 -72.86 -80.10 7.63
N SER A 94 -72.41 -81.36 7.59
CA SER A 94 -71.85 -82.04 8.77
C SER A 94 -70.55 -81.38 9.25
N GLU A 95 -70.48 -80.99 10.53
CA GLU A 95 -69.40 -80.16 11.11
C GLU A 95 -68.03 -80.87 11.32
N THR A 96 -67.76 -81.98 10.65
CA THR A 96 -66.54 -82.79 10.84
C THR A 96 -65.40 -82.47 9.88
N VAL A 97 -65.46 -81.35 9.15
CA VAL A 97 -64.49 -80.99 8.10
C VAL A 97 -63.55 -79.87 8.54
N SER A 98 -62.25 -80.15 8.55
CA SER A 98 -61.17 -79.19 8.75
C SER A 98 -60.95 -78.32 7.49
N THR A 99 -61.55 -77.14 7.43
CA THR A 99 -61.23 -76.12 6.42
C THR A 99 -59.92 -75.40 6.75
N ILE A 100 -59.01 -75.28 5.76
CA ILE A 100 -57.76 -74.52 5.89
C ILE A 100 -57.97 -73.13 5.28
N GLY A 101 -58.38 -72.19 6.11
CA GLY A 101 -58.75 -70.81 5.75
C GLY A 101 -59.62 -70.20 6.85
N THR A 102 -59.76 -68.87 6.86
CA THR A 102 -60.56 -68.19 7.89
C THR A 102 -62.04 -68.21 7.48
N LYS A 103 -62.88 -68.77 8.35
CA LYS A 103 -64.32 -68.86 8.16
C LYS A 103 -64.97 -67.65 8.81
N TYR A 104 -65.53 -66.74 8.02
CA TYR A 104 -66.23 -65.57 8.52
C TYR A 104 -67.75 -65.80 8.49
N VAL A 105 -68.35 -65.91 9.68
CA VAL A 105 -69.80 -66.04 9.87
C VAL A 105 -70.30 -64.80 10.61
N GLY A 106 -71.32 -64.12 10.10
CA GLY A 106 -71.79 -62.85 10.70
C GLY A 106 -72.61 -63.00 11.99
N VAL A 107 -72.06 -63.63 13.04
CA VAL A 107 -72.74 -63.84 14.33
C VAL A 107 -71.86 -63.77 15.60
N ASP A 108 -70.53 -63.68 15.50
CA ASP A 108 -69.63 -63.52 16.66
C ASP A 108 -69.04 -62.10 16.79
N ALA A 109 -68.55 -61.75 17.98
CA ALA A 109 -68.30 -60.37 18.39
C ALA A 109 -67.05 -59.70 17.77
N SER A 110 -66.20 -60.46 17.08
CA SER A 110 -65.19 -59.97 16.13
C SER A 110 -65.80 -59.50 14.80
N GLY A 111 -67.11 -59.70 14.61
CA GLY A 111 -67.81 -59.58 13.35
C GLY A 111 -67.92 -58.18 12.75
N ALA A 112 -67.59 -57.09 13.46
CA ALA A 112 -67.71 -55.74 12.88
C ALA A 112 -66.68 -55.49 11.76
N GLU A 113 -65.41 -55.86 11.99
CA GLU A 113 -64.34 -55.74 11.00
C GLU A 113 -64.52 -56.78 9.89
N ALA A 114 -64.90 -58.01 10.23
CA ALA A 114 -65.21 -59.05 9.25
C ALA A 114 -66.42 -58.71 8.36
N GLN A 115 -67.48 -58.12 8.93
CA GLN A 115 -68.65 -57.65 8.18
C GLN A 115 -68.28 -56.49 7.27
N THR A 116 -67.41 -55.58 7.72
CA THR A 116 -66.90 -54.48 6.89
C THR A 116 -66.04 -55.02 5.74
N ALA A 117 -65.11 -55.93 6.02
CA ALA A 117 -64.28 -56.59 5.01
C ALA A 117 -65.12 -57.37 3.98
N MET A 118 -66.13 -58.13 4.42
CA MET A 118 -67.04 -58.85 3.52
C MET A 118 -67.90 -57.90 2.68
N THR A 119 -68.40 -56.80 3.27
CA THR A 119 -69.22 -55.80 2.57
C THR A 119 -68.39 -55.04 1.53
N ASN A 120 -67.16 -54.67 1.88
CA ASN A 120 -66.20 -54.05 0.95
C ASN A 120 -65.84 -55.02 -0.19
N ALA A 121 -65.44 -56.26 0.11
CA ALA A 121 -65.10 -57.26 -0.90
C ALA A 121 -66.26 -57.54 -1.88
N LYS A 122 -67.50 -57.63 -1.36
CA LYS A 122 -68.69 -57.76 -2.22
C LYS A 122 -68.90 -56.52 -3.10
N THR A 123 -68.77 -55.32 -2.53
CA THR A 123 -68.99 -54.06 -3.25
C THR A 123 -67.93 -53.84 -4.33
N SER A 124 -66.66 -54.13 -4.03
CA SER A 124 -65.57 -53.98 -4.99
C SER A 124 -65.61 -55.03 -6.10
N LEU A 125 -66.00 -56.27 -5.82
CA LEU A 125 -66.20 -57.29 -6.86
C LEU A 125 -67.41 -56.98 -7.77
N GLU A 126 -68.47 -56.37 -7.22
CA GLU A 126 -69.57 -55.82 -8.02
C GLU A 126 -69.14 -54.58 -8.83
N SER A 127 -68.28 -53.72 -8.29
CA SER A 127 -67.78 -52.51 -8.97
C SER A 127 -66.81 -52.82 -10.11
N ALA A 128 -65.87 -53.76 -9.90
CA ALA A 128 -64.95 -54.21 -10.94
C ALA A 128 -65.70 -54.82 -12.14
N TYR A 129 -66.82 -55.51 -11.86
CA TYR A 129 -67.70 -56.03 -12.89
C TYR A 129 -68.40 -54.92 -13.70
N ASP A 130 -68.91 -53.88 -13.03
CA ASP A 130 -69.54 -52.74 -13.69
C ASP A 130 -68.52 -51.88 -14.48
N GLU A 131 -67.29 -51.75 -13.99
CA GLU A 131 -66.17 -51.11 -14.71
C GLU A 131 -65.79 -51.90 -15.97
N ALA A 132 -65.72 -53.23 -15.89
CA ALA A 132 -65.41 -54.11 -17.01
C ALA A 132 -66.45 -53.98 -18.13
N PHE A 133 -67.72 -53.87 -17.75
CA PHE A 133 -68.81 -53.64 -18.69
C PHE A 133 -68.71 -52.29 -19.42
N GLY A 134 -68.18 -51.25 -18.77
CA GLY A 134 -68.02 -49.92 -19.37
C GLY A 134 -66.97 -49.82 -20.49
N ARG A 135 -66.13 -50.83 -20.68
CA ARG A 135 -64.92 -50.76 -21.54
C ARG A 135 -65.03 -51.45 -22.91
N THR A 136 -66.11 -52.17 -23.21
CA THR A 136 -66.19 -53.02 -24.42
C THR A 136 -67.58 -53.07 -25.06
N SER A 137 -67.65 -53.40 -26.36
CA SER A 137 -68.90 -53.53 -27.12
C SER A 137 -69.55 -54.91 -26.96
N ASP A 138 -70.87 -54.93 -26.76
CA ASP A 138 -71.67 -56.15 -26.57
C ASP A 138 -71.73 -57.04 -27.82
N THR A 139 -71.25 -58.29 -27.71
CA THR A 139 -71.41 -59.34 -28.73
C THR A 139 -72.47 -60.34 -28.30
N VAL A 140 -73.62 -60.36 -28.99
CA VAL A 140 -74.66 -61.36 -28.74
C VAL A 140 -74.23 -62.72 -29.30
N LEU A 141 -74.04 -63.71 -28.43
CA LEU A 141 -73.69 -65.07 -28.81
C LEU A 141 -74.81 -65.69 -29.69
N PRO A 142 -74.51 -66.47 -30.73
CA PRO A 142 -75.54 -66.99 -31.65
C PRO A 142 -76.33 -68.19 -31.08
N THR A 143 -75.70 -68.99 -30.22
CA THR A 143 -76.22 -70.23 -29.62
C THR A 143 -76.26 -70.12 -28.09
N LYS A 144 -77.04 -70.98 -27.42
CA LYS A 144 -76.92 -71.15 -25.96
C LYS A 144 -75.72 -72.02 -25.57
N GLU A 145 -75.33 -72.94 -26.45
CA GLU A 145 -74.15 -73.80 -26.28
C GLU A 145 -72.91 -73.06 -26.78
N ILE A 146 -71.91 -72.88 -25.91
CA ILE A 146 -70.64 -72.22 -26.18
C ILE A 146 -69.43 -73.16 -26.07
N GLY A 147 -69.63 -74.39 -25.60
CA GLY A 147 -68.60 -75.42 -25.67
C GLY A 147 -68.24 -75.75 -27.12
N GLY A 148 -66.95 -76.00 -27.36
CA GLY A 148 -66.36 -76.21 -28.68
C GLY A 148 -65.93 -74.93 -29.42
N GLN A 149 -66.11 -73.74 -28.84
CA GLN A 149 -65.71 -72.47 -29.46
C GLN A 149 -64.34 -71.98 -28.96
N THR A 150 -63.67 -71.19 -29.80
CA THR A 150 -62.55 -70.32 -29.40
C THR A 150 -63.01 -68.87 -29.48
N LEU A 151 -62.90 -68.14 -28.39
CA LEU A 151 -63.32 -66.74 -28.27
C LEU A 151 -62.11 -65.85 -27.95
N THR A 152 -62.11 -64.64 -28.50
CA THR A 152 -61.15 -63.58 -28.18
C THR A 152 -61.66 -62.74 -26.99
N SER A 153 -60.88 -61.76 -26.53
CA SER A 153 -61.35 -60.80 -25.52
C SER A 153 -62.61 -60.04 -25.99
N GLY A 154 -63.53 -59.73 -25.06
CA GLY A 154 -64.80 -59.05 -25.34
C GLY A 154 -65.95 -59.38 -24.39
N VAL A 155 -67.12 -58.75 -24.62
CA VAL A 155 -68.39 -59.02 -23.92
C VAL A 155 -69.27 -59.95 -24.75
N TYR A 156 -69.82 -60.98 -24.10
CA TYR A 156 -70.60 -62.06 -24.70
C TYR A 156 -71.95 -62.25 -23.98
N ASN A 157 -73.05 -61.86 -24.62
CA ASN A 157 -74.38 -61.84 -23.99
C ASN A 157 -75.34 -62.89 -24.55
N ARG A 158 -76.11 -63.56 -23.68
CA ARG A 158 -77.13 -64.56 -24.04
C ARG A 158 -78.23 -64.71 -22.98
N GLY A 159 -79.35 -65.34 -23.35
CA GLY A 159 -80.42 -65.76 -22.42
C GLY A 159 -79.92 -66.78 -21.41
N ASP A 160 -79.78 -68.04 -21.83
CA ASP A 160 -79.05 -69.09 -21.11
C ASP A 160 -77.70 -69.36 -21.80
N MET A 161 -76.68 -69.75 -21.02
CA MET A 161 -75.39 -70.25 -21.51
C MET A 161 -75.11 -71.65 -21.00
N GLN A 162 -74.54 -72.48 -21.87
CA GLN A 162 -74.24 -73.88 -21.62
C GLN A 162 -72.85 -74.19 -22.18
N ILE A 163 -72.02 -74.92 -21.43
CA ILE A 163 -70.69 -75.38 -21.87
C ILE A 163 -70.69 -76.90 -21.85
N SER A 164 -70.52 -77.54 -23.01
CA SER A 164 -70.27 -78.96 -23.17
C SER A 164 -68.94 -79.19 -23.88
N GLY A 165 -68.04 -79.95 -23.25
CA GLY A 165 -66.66 -80.09 -23.75
C GLY A 165 -65.83 -78.82 -23.50
N THR A 166 -65.02 -78.39 -24.47
CA THR A 166 -63.99 -77.37 -24.25
C THR A 166 -64.36 -76.00 -24.82
N LEU A 167 -64.41 -74.97 -23.98
CA LEU A 167 -64.35 -73.56 -24.39
C LEU A 167 -62.89 -73.08 -24.34
N THR A 168 -62.42 -72.38 -25.37
CA THR A 168 -61.06 -71.81 -25.41
C THR A 168 -61.13 -70.29 -25.42
N LEU A 169 -60.37 -69.63 -24.55
CA LEU A 169 -60.26 -68.17 -24.46
C LEU A 169 -58.84 -67.76 -24.87
N ASP A 170 -58.74 -66.98 -25.94
CA ASP A 170 -57.49 -66.58 -26.59
C ASP A 170 -57.26 -65.07 -26.44
N ALA A 171 -56.20 -64.70 -25.70
CA ALA A 171 -55.83 -63.31 -25.49
C ALA A 171 -55.01 -62.71 -26.65
N ALA A 172 -54.64 -63.49 -27.65
CA ALA A 172 -53.85 -63.04 -28.81
C ALA A 172 -52.52 -62.35 -28.46
N MET A 173 -51.90 -62.70 -27.32
CA MET A 173 -50.70 -62.11 -26.72
C MET A 173 -50.88 -60.77 -25.99
N GLU A 174 -52.13 -60.31 -25.79
CA GLU A 174 -52.44 -59.14 -24.94
C GLU A 174 -52.54 -59.57 -23.46
N PRO A 175 -51.62 -59.14 -22.56
CA PRO A 175 -51.60 -59.61 -21.17
C PRO A 175 -52.82 -59.18 -20.36
N ASP A 176 -53.43 -58.03 -20.71
CA ASP A 176 -54.62 -57.47 -20.04
C ASP A 176 -55.95 -57.85 -20.74
N ALA A 177 -55.96 -58.91 -21.56
CA ALA A 177 -57.14 -59.35 -22.28
C ALA A 177 -58.33 -59.75 -21.37
N VAL A 178 -59.45 -59.03 -21.49
CA VAL A 178 -60.66 -59.22 -20.66
C VAL A 178 -61.75 -60.01 -21.42
N PHE A 179 -62.37 -60.96 -20.74
CA PHE A 179 -63.49 -61.76 -21.24
C PHE A 179 -64.68 -61.60 -20.29
N ILE A 180 -65.85 -61.18 -20.80
CA ILE A 180 -67.05 -60.96 -19.98
C ILE A 180 -68.21 -61.75 -20.58
N PHE A 181 -68.84 -62.60 -19.79
CA PHE A 181 -69.97 -63.43 -20.19
C PHE A 181 -71.21 -63.02 -19.39
N LYS A 182 -72.32 -62.71 -20.07
CA LYS A 182 -73.60 -62.39 -19.42
C LYS A 182 -74.69 -63.37 -19.82
N SER A 183 -75.16 -64.14 -18.85
CA SER A 183 -76.42 -64.88 -18.95
C SER A 183 -77.53 -64.06 -18.31
N ALA A 184 -78.62 -63.82 -19.03
CA ALA A 184 -79.83 -63.23 -18.43
C ALA A 184 -80.57 -64.21 -17.49
N SER A 185 -80.30 -65.51 -17.61
CA SER A 185 -80.96 -66.61 -16.88
C SER A 185 -79.92 -67.56 -16.28
N THR A 186 -79.59 -68.68 -16.91
CA THR A 186 -78.71 -69.71 -16.31
C THR A 186 -77.37 -69.89 -17.03
N LEU A 187 -76.35 -70.24 -16.24
CA LEU A 187 -75.06 -70.77 -16.74
C LEU A 187 -74.94 -72.24 -16.31
N VAL A 188 -74.68 -73.14 -17.24
CA VAL A 188 -74.51 -74.58 -16.95
C VAL A 188 -73.25 -75.11 -17.64
N THR A 189 -72.24 -75.55 -16.88
CA THR A 189 -71.22 -76.45 -17.45
C THR A 189 -71.68 -77.89 -17.31
N MET A 190 -71.57 -78.68 -18.37
CA MET A 190 -71.83 -80.11 -18.35
C MET A 190 -70.66 -80.86 -17.71
N GLN A 191 -70.91 -82.08 -17.23
CA GLN A 191 -69.86 -82.93 -16.65
C GLN A 191 -68.65 -83.07 -17.59
N ASN A 192 -67.43 -83.01 -17.04
CA ASN A 192 -66.15 -83.04 -17.77
C ASN A 192 -65.88 -81.89 -18.76
N SER A 193 -66.65 -80.79 -18.72
CA SER A 193 -66.38 -79.61 -19.56
C SER A 193 -65.17 -78.83 -19.07
N LYS A 194 -64.48 -78.10 -19.95
CA LYS A 194 -63.25 -77.36 -19.63
C LYS A 194 -63.23 -75.96 -20.22
N ILE A 195 -62.68 -75.00 -19.49
CA ILE A 195 -62.36 -73.66 -19.98
C ILE A 195 -60.83 -73.53 -20.03
N ILE A 196 -60.26 -73.48 -21.23
CA ILE A 196 -58.82 -73.39 -21.47
C ILE A 196 -58.44 -71.95 -21.82
N LEU A 197 -57.40 -71.44 -21.19
CA LEU A 197 -56.84 -70.11 -21.43
C LEU A 197 -55.54 -70.23 -22.24
N ILE A 198 -55.38 -69.45 -23.32
CA ILE A 198 -54.19 -69.50 -24.19
C ILE A 198 -53.65 -68.10 -24.52
N ASN A 199 -52.40 -68.05 -25.01
CA ASN A 199 -51.73 -66.86 -25.54
C ASN A 199 -51.78 -65.64 -24.61
N GLY A 200 -51.60 -65.85 -23.31
CA GLY A 200 -51.61 -64.77 -22.31
C GLY A 200 -52.94 -64.56 -21.58
N ALA A 201 -54.01 -65.28 -21.94
CA ALA A 201 -55.29 -65.19 -21.23
C ALA A 201 -55.14 -65.63 -19.77
N GLN A 202 -55.67 -64.83 -18.84
CA GLN A 202 -55.55 -65.04 -17.40
C GLN A 202 -56.92 -65.20 -16.75
N ALA A 203 -57.06 -66.12 -15.79
CA ALA A 203 -58.35 -66.42 -15.16
C ALA A 203 -58.93 -65.23 -14.38
N CYS A 204 -58.06 -64.36 -13.82
CA CYS A 204 -58.45 -63.11 -13.18
C CYS A 204 -59.19 -62.13 -14.12
N ASN A 205 -58.99 -62.24 -15.44
CA ASN A 205 -59.60 -61.35 -16.44
C ASN A 205 -60.84 -61.97 -17.10
N VAL A 206 -61.36 -63.08 -16.58
CA VAL A 206 -62.56 -63.77 -17.09
C VAL A 206 -63.72 -63.61 -16.09
N PHE A 207 -64.81 -62.98 -16.52
CA PHE A 207 -65.94 -62.59 -15.68
C PHE A 207 -67.26 -63.21 -16.17
N TRP A 208 -68.04 -63.78 -15.26
CA TRP A 208 -69.32 -64.44 -15.57
C TRP A 208 -70.46 -63.85 -14.75
N GLN A 209 -71.33 -63.03 -15.37
CA GLN A 209 -72.56 -62.57 -14.75
C GLN A 209 -73.73 -63.49 -15.13
N VAL A 210 -74.50 -63.92 -14.12
CA VAL A 210 -75.59 -64.86 -14.29
C VAL A 210 -76.85 -64.32 -13.61
N GLY A 211 -77.85 -63.95 -14.40
CA GLY A 211 -79.09 -63.30 -13.96
C GLY A 211 -80.00 -64.14 -13.07
N SER A 212 -79.82 -65.46 -13.07
CA SER A 212 -80.42 -66.40 -12.12
C SER A 212 -79.34 -67.23 -11.42
N SER A 213 -79.05 -68.45 -11.88
CA SER A 213 -78.22 -69.43 -11.17
C SER A 213 -77.16 -70.07 -12.07
N ALA A 214 -76.02 -70.38 -11.48
CA ALA A 214 -74.92 -71.08 -12.14
C ALA A 214 -74.80 -72.52 -11.61
N THR A 215 -74.65 -73.49 -12.52
CA THR A 215 -74.34 -74.89 -12.20
C THR A 215 -73.02 -75.26 -12.86
N LEU A 216 -72.02 -75.63 -12.08
CA LEU A 216 -70.76 -76.19 -12.57
C LEU A 216 -70.85 -77.70 -12.47
N GLY A 217 -70.94 -78.39 -13.61
CA GLY A 217 -71.12 -79.84 -13.68
C GLY A 217 -69.94 -80.62 -13.12
N GLY A 218 -70.16 -81.87 -12.72
CA GLY A 218 -69.11 -82.69 -12.09
C GLY A 218 -67.83 -82.81 -12.93
N ASP A 219 -66.68 -82.90 -12.25
CA ASP A 219 -65.36 -83.07 -12.88
C ASP A 219 -65.02 -82.03 -13.99
N SER A 220 -65.62 -80.83 -13.94
CA SER A 220 -65.37 -79.76 -14.92
C SER A 220 -64.23 -78.82 -14.51
N ASP A 221 -63.45 -78.32 -15.47
CA ASP A 221 -62.42 -77.28 -15.24
C ASP A 221 -63.01 -75.90 -15.58
N PHE A 222 -63.29 -75.08 -14.58
CA PHE A 222 -63.85 -73.75 -14.76
C PHE A 222 -62.79 -72.66 -14.56
N SER A 223 -62.76 -71.64 -15.44
CA SER A 223 -61.89 -70.47 -15.32
C SER A 223 -62.71 -69.18 -15.33
N GLY A 224 -62.41 -68.29 -14.38
CA GLY A 224 -63.03 -66.98 -14.21
C GLY A 224 -63.86 -66.83 -12.94
N SER A 225 -64.19 -65.58 -12.61
CA SER A 225 -64.99 -65.22 -11.44
C SER A 225 -66.48 -65.12 -11.78
N ILE A 226 -67.33 -65.78 -10.98
CA ILE A 226 -68.79 -65.85 -11.20
C ILE A 226 -69.54 -64.93 -10.24
N LEU A 227 -70.37 -64.03 -10.79
CA LEU A 227 -71.39 -63.26 -10.10
C LEU A 227 -72.78 -63.80 -10.49
N ALA A 228 -73.35 -64.68 -9.67
CA ALA A 228 -74.71 -65.19 -9.85
C ALA A 228 -75.71 -64.43 -8.98
N HIS A 229 -76.88 -64.10 -9.53
CA HIS A 229 -77.90 -63.35 -8.80
C HIS A 229 -78.53 -64.18 -7.66
N THR A 230 -78.89 -65.44 -7.94
CA THR A 230 -79.61 -66.31 -7.00
C THR A 230 -78.70 -67.31 -6.31
N SER A 231 -78.11 -68.28 -7.02
CA SER A 231 -77.32 -69.35 -6.41
C SER A 231 -76.23 -69.89 -7.34
N ILE A 232 -75.22 -70.52 -6.73
CA ILE A 232 -74.17 -71.26 -7.44
C ILE A 232 -74.15 -72.68 -6.89
N THR A 233 -74.13 -73.68 -7.77
CA THR A 233 -73.93 -75.08 -7.42
C THR A 233 -72.73 -75.60 -8.17
N ALA A 234 -71.67 -76.00 -7.46
CA ALA A 234 -70.58 -76.78 -8.02
C ALA A 234 -70.80 -78.25 -7.65
N GLU A 235 -71.04 -79.08 -8.66
CA GLU A 235 -71.23 -80.52 -8.52
C GLU A 235 -69.91 -81.23 -8.20
N ASN A 236 -69.99 -82.54 -7.94
CA ASN A 236 -68.89 -83.35 -7.45
C ASN A 236 -67.63 -83.25 -8.34
N GLY A 237 -66.52 -82.78 -7.76
CA GLY A 237 -65.20 -82.85 -8.39
C GLY A 237 -64.84 -81.75 -9.37
N ALA A 238 -65.68 -80.71 -9.55
CA ALA A 238 -65.30 -79.58 -10.40
C ALA A 238 -64.10 -78.80 -9.82
N ASP A 239 -63.14 -78.45 -10.68
CA ASP A 239 -61.94 -77.66 -10.40
C ASP A 239 -62.17 -76.21 -10.85
N ILE A 240 -61.95 -75.24 -9.96
CA ILE A 240 -62.33 -73.83 -10.15
C ILE A 240 -61.08 -72.93 -10.06
N ASN A 241 -60.79 -72.19 -11.13
CA ASN A 241 -59.75 -71.18 -11.20
C ASN A 241 -60.39 -69.78 -11.24
N GLY A 242 -60.72 -69.22 -10.07
CA GLY A 242 -61.47 -67.97 -9.93
C GLY A 242 -62.30 -67.89 -8.64
N GLN A 243 -63.15 -66.86 -8.53
CA GLN A 243 -63.98 -66.60 -7.34
C GLN A 243 -65.47 -66.93 -7.59
N LEU A 244 -66.21 -67.28 -6.53
CA LEU A 244 -67.66 -67.52 -6.59
C LEU A 244 -68.43 -66.54 -5.69
N LEU A 245 -69.31 -65.72 -6.28
CA LEU A 245 -70.20 -64.79 -5.57
C LEU A 245 -71.67 -65.04 -5.92
N ALA A 246 -72.45 -65.54 -4.96
CA ALA A 246 -73.92 -65.61 -5.05
C ALA A 246 -74.54 -64.39 -4.34
N LYS A 247 -75.15 -63.46 -5.08
CA LYS A 247 -75.56 -62.14 -4.57
C LYS A 247 -76.66 -62.22 -3.51
N TYR A 248 -77.67 -63.09 -3.70
CA TYR A 248 -78.87 -63.18 -2.83
C TYR A 248 -79.21 -64.60 -2.33
N GLY A 249 -78.38 -65.60 -2.58
CA GLY A 249 -78.67 -66.98 -2.15
C GLY A 249 -77.42 -67.80 -1.85
N ALA A 250 -77.54 -69.12 -1.93
CA ALA A 250 -76.53 -70.06 -1.43
C ALA A 250 -75.47 -70.43 -2.49
N VAL A 251 -74.29 -70.82 -1.99
CA VAL A 251 -73.26 -71.54 -2.77
C VAL A 251 -73.18 -72.98 -2.26
N THR A 252 -73.41 -73.95 -3.13
CA THR A 252 -73.29 -75.39 -2.83
C THR A 252 -72.00 -75.92 -3.43
N LEU A 253 -71.15 -76.58 -2.64
CA LEU A 253 -69.86 -77.13 -3.07
C LEU A 253 -69.77 -78.62 -2.75
N ILE A 254 -69.51 -79.45 -3.75
CA ILE A 254 -69.36 -80.90 -3.60
C ILE A 254 -67.96 -81.29 -4.05
N ASN A 255 -67.05 -81.56 -3.09
CA ASN A 255 -65.70 -82.07 -3.33
C ASN A 255 -64.90 -81.31 -4.42
N ASN A 256 -65.00 -79.97 -4.43
CA ASN A 256 -64.38 -79.10 -5.43
C ASN A 256 -62.95 -78.69 -5.06
N THR A 257 -62.12 -78.46 -6.08
CA THR A 257 -60.79 -77.85 -5.90
C THR A 257 -60.84 -76.38 -6.29
N PHE A 258 -60.12 -75.51 -5.57
CA PHE A 258 -59.88 -74.13 -5.97
C PHE A 258 -58.41 -73.93 -6.27
N VAL A 259 -58.12 -73.33 -7.42
CA VAL A 259 -56.81 -72.82 -7.82
C VAL A 259 -56.91 -71.30 -7.80
N ASN A 260 -56.00 -70.63 -7.09
CA ASN A 260 -55.86 -69.19 -7.13
C ASN A 260 -54.43 -68.90 -7.57
N ASP A 261 -54.24 -68.81 -8.89
CA ASP A 261 -52.95 -68.45 -9.47
C ASP A 261 -52.74 -66.94 -9.30
N SER A 262 -51.60 -66.55 -8.74
CA SER A 262 -51.41 -65.21 -8.16
C SER A 262 -51.22 -64.12 -9.22
N CYS A 263 -52.33 -63.67 -9.79
CA CYS A 263 -52.39 -62.62 -10.81
C CYS A 263 -52.20 -61.21 -10.21
N VAL A 264 -51.33 -60.40 -10.82
CA VAL A 264 -51.14 -58.97 -10.53
C VAL A 264 -51.58 -58.20 -11.78
N VAL A 265 -52.70 -57.49 -11.69
CA VAL A 265 -53.20 -56.63 -12.77
C VAL A 265 -52.32 -55.38 -12.86
N THR A 266 -51.97 -54.96 -14.09
CA THR A 266 -51.20 -53.74 -14.34
C THR A 266 -52.09 -52.58 -14.80
N SER A 267 -51.81 -51.38 -14.27
CA SER A 267 -52.50 -50.12 -14.56
C SER A 267 -51.50 -48.96 -14.61
N VAL A 268 -51.93 -47.75 -14.99
CA VAL A 268 -51.10 -46.54 -14.81
C VAL A 268 -50.87 -46.27 -13.32
N SER A 269 -49.74 -45.66 -12.96
CA SER A 269 -49.46 -45.33 -11.56
C SER A 269 -50.41 -44.25 -11.02
N SER A 270 -50.49 -44.13 -9.69
CA SER A 270 -51.05 -42.93 -9.07
C SER A 270 -50.21 -41.68 -9.43
N SER A 271 -50.75 -40.49 -9.16
CA SER A 271 -49.98 -39.25 -9.33
C SER A 271 -48.81 -39.18 -8.35
N PRO A 272 -47.69 -38.54 -8.71
CA PRO A 272 -46.68 -38.09 -7.76
C PRO A 272 -47.28 -37.29 -6.60
N GLU A 273 -46.74 -37.48 -5.40
CA GLU A 273 -47.17 -36.84 -4.15
C GLU A 273 -46.09 -35.84 -3.68
N ASP A 274 -46.40 -35.04 -2.65
CA ASP A 274 -45.49 -34.05 -2.02
C ASP A 274 -44.61 -33.28 -3.03
N VAL A 275 -45.17 -32.30 -3.75
CA VAL A 275 -44.48 -31.63 -4.86
C VAL A 275 -43.92 -30.23 -4.48
N PRO A 276 -42.86 -30.09 -3.63
CA PRO A 276 -42.31 -28.78 -3.33
C PRO A 276 -41.55 -28.23 -4.54
N VAL A 277 -41.70 -26.91 -4.71
CA VAL A 277 -41.08 -26.11 -5.75
C VAL A 277 -40.14 -25.07 -5.12
N ILE A 278 -38.93 -24.95 -5.66
CA ILE A 278 -37.92 -23.98 -5.26
C ILE A 278 -37.74 -23.02 -6.43
N ARG A 279 -38.07 -21.75 -6.20
CA ARG A 279 -37.88 -20.68 -7.19
C ARG A 279 -36.40 -20.42 -7.47
N GLY A 280 -36.07 -20.06 -8.71
CA GLY A 280 -34.75 -19.61 -9.11
C GLY A 280 -34.83 -18.54 -10.20
N GLN A 281 -33.68 -18.09 -10.70
CA GLN A 281 -33.61 -17.12 -11.78
C GLN A 281 -34.02 -17.75 -13.12
N ALA A 282 -35.13 -17.26 -13.69
CA ALA A 282 -35.74 -17.75 -14.94
C ALA A 282 -36.06 -19.27 -14.95
N LYS A 283 -36.22 -19.86 -13.76
CA LYS A 283 -36.39 -21.31 -13.56
C LYS A 283 -37.06 -21.67 -12.24
N THR A 284 -37.47 -22.92 -12.11
CA THR A 284 -37.85 -23.54 -10.83
C THR A 284 -37.29 -24.95 -10.74
N THR A 285 -36.78 -25.34 -9.57
CA THR A 285 -36.45 -26.73 -9.27
C THR A 285 -37.64 -27.36 -8.55
N VAL A 286 -38.17 -28.45 -9.07
CA VAL A 286 -39.29 -29.19 -8.50
C VAL A 286 -38.83 -30.59 -8.11
N SER A 287 -39.35 -31.10 -7.01
CA SER A 287 -39.13 -32.47 -6.53
C SER A 287 -40.45 -33.08 -6.08
N TRP A 288 -40.52 -34.39 -5.93
CA TRP A 288 -41.75 -35.09 -5.56
C TRP A 288 -41.48 -36.43 -4.85
N SER A 289 -42.44 -36.89 -4.06
CA SER A 289 -42.53 -38.29 -3.61
C SER A 289 -42.97 -39.18 -4.79
N ALA A 290 -42.40 -40.38 -4.87
CA ALA A 290 -42.84 -41.38 -5.85
C ALA A 290 -44.33 -41.75 -5.63
N PRO A 291 -45.09 -42.09 -6.69
CA PRO A 291 -46.47 -42.55 -6.57
C PRO A 291 -46.65 -43.65 -5.51
N SER A 292 -47.64 -43.47 -4.64
CA SER A 292 -48.06 -44.45 -3.62
C SER A 292 -48.45 -45.82 -4.19
N ALA A 293 -48.87 -45.87 -5.45
CA ALA A 293 -49.09 -47.10 -6.20
C ALA A 293 -48.46 -46.99 -7.60
N THR A 294 -47.59 -47.92 -7.97
CA THR A 294 -46.97 -47.93 -9.31
C THR A 294 -47.86 -48.54 -10.40
N GLY A 295 -49.09 -48.95 -10.06
CA GLY A 295 -50.00 -49.67 -10.97
C GLY A 295 -49.47 -51.05 -11.38
N GLY A 296 -48.76 -51.76 -10.49
CA GLY A 296 -48.20 -53.10 -10.75
C GLY A 296 -47.01 -53.13 -11.73
N SER A 297 -46.79 -52.08 -12.53
CA SER A 297 -45.65 -51.91 -13.42
C SER A 297 -44.59 -50.99 -12.79
N SER A 298 -43.33 -51.07 -13.23
CA SER A 298 -42.26 -50.21 -12.74
C SER A 298 -42.35 -48.81 -13.36
N ILE A 299 -42.15 -47.75 -12.56
CA ILE A 299 -42.04 -46.38 -13.06
C ILE A 299 -40.83 -46.26 -14.00
N THR A 300 -41.05 -45.76 -15.21
CA THR A 300 -40.04 -45.57 -16.27
C THR A 300 -39.55 -44.13 -16.38
N GLY A 301 -40.27 -43.17 -15.78
CA GLY A 301 -39.87 -41.76 -15.74
C GLY A 301 -40.95 -40.85 -15.18
N TYR A 302 -40.67 -39.54 -15.19
CA TYR A 302 -41.54 -38.48 -14.72
C TYR A 302 -41.46 -37.27 -15.66
N THR A 303 -42.54 -36.50 -15.75
CA THR A 303 -42.57 -35.22 -16.47
C THR A 303 -43.21 -34.15 -15.61
N ALA A 304 -42.44 -33.10 -15.32
CA ALA A 304 -42.92 -31.90 -14.64
C ALA A 304 -43.23 -30.80 -15.66
N ARG A 305 -44.37 -30.12 -15.51
CA ARG A 305 -44.91 -29.13 -16.45
C ARG A 305 -45.29 -27.86 -15.69
N ALA A 306 -44.98 -26.70 -16.26
CA ALA A 306 -45.33 -25.39 -15.73
C ALA A 306 -46.40 -24.72 -16.59
N TYR A 307 -47.37 -24.08 -15.93
CA TYR A 307 -48.56 -23.46 -16.54
C TYR A 307 -48.75 -22.04 -15.99
N GLU A 308 -49.32 -21.14 -16.78
CA GLU A 308 -49.73 -19.79 -16.30
C GLU A 308 -51.14 -19.79 -15.67
N GLU A 309 -51.84 -20.94 -15.72
CA GLU A 309 -53.18 -21.15 -15.17
C GLU A 309 -53.19 -22.26 -14.10
N GLU A 310 -53.91 -22.03 -13.00
CA GLU A 310 -54.03 -22.96 -11.87
C GLU A 310 -54.70 -24.30 -12.25
N THR A 311 -55.59 -24.28 -13.25
CA THR A 311 -56.28 -25.47 -13.76
C THR A 311 -56.54 -25.30 -15.25
N GLY A 312 -56.19 -26.32 -16.04
CA GLY A 312 -56.25 -26.23 -17.51
C GLY A 312 -54.96 -25.64 -18.10
N GLY A 313 -55.10 -24.82 -19.15
CA GLY A 313 -53.99 -24.20 -19.86
C GLY A 313 -53.12 -25.15 -20.69
N THR A 314 -52.23 -24.57 -21.51
CA THR A 314 -51.14 -25.29 -22.18
C THR A 314 -49.87 -25.13 -21.34
N ALA A 315 -49.04 -26.17 -21.24
CA ALA A 315 -47.76 -26.08 -20.55
C ALA A 315 -46.81 -25.13 -21.31
N VAL A 316 -46.27 -24.13 -20.62
CA VAL A 316 -45.33 -23.15 -21.21
C VAL A 316 -43.89 -23.63 -21.17
N ALA A 317 -43.56 -24.50 -20.22
CA ALA A 317 -42.26 -25.16 -20.09
C ALA A 317 -42.44 -26.54 -19.41
N SER A 318 -41.49 -27.44 -19.64
CA SER A 318 -41.50 -28.77 -19.01
C SER A 318 -40.08 -29.35 -18.87
N CYS A 319 -39.95 -30.35 -18.01
CA CYS A 319 -38.73 -31.12 -17.79
C CYS A 319 -39.12 -32.60 -17.59
N SER A 320 -38.36 -33.53 -18.15
CA SER A 320 -38.58 -34.98 -17.97
C SER A 320 -37.31 -35.66 -17.47
N THR A 321 -37.47 -36.66 -16.60
CA THR A 321 -36.39 -37.23 -15.79
C THR A 321 -36.76 -38.64 -15.30
N THR A 322 -35.77 -39.44 -14.89
CA THR A 322 -35.98 -40.69 -14.14
C THR A 322 -35.77 -40.51 -12.62
N ASN A 323 -35.25 -39.36 -12.20
CA ASN A 323 -35.06 -39.00 -10.80
C ASN A 323 -36.33 -38.37 -10.21
N LEU A 324 -36.42 -38.28 -8.88
CA LEU A 324 -37.51 -37.60 -8.16
C LEU A 324 -37.38 -36.07 -8.11
N THR A 325 -36.68 -35.47 -9.08
CA THR A 325 -36.51 -34.02 -9.21
C THR A 325 -36.17 -33.60 -10.65
N CYS A 326 -36.66 -32.43 -11.04
CA CYS A 326 -36.46 -31.78 -12.34
C CYS A 326 -36.23 -30.27 -12.17
N GLU A 327 -35.51 -29.66 -13.10
CA GLU A 327 -35.42 -28.20 -13.23
C GLU A 327 -36.18 -27.76 -14.48
N ILE A 328 -37.22 -26.92 -14.30
CA ILE A 328 -37.97 -26.30 -15.40
C ILE A 328 -37.33 -24.94 -15.69
N THR A 329 -36.66 -24.82 -16.82
CA THR A 329 -35.95 -23.61 -17.28
C THR A 329 -36.76 -22.82 -18.32
N GLY A 330 -36.45 -21.54 -18.50
CA GLY A 330 -37.06 -20.68 -19.53
C GLY A 330 -38.33 -19.96 -19.05
N LEU A 331 -38.52 -19.86 -17.74
CA LEU A 331 -39.62 -19.14 -17.11
C LEU A 331 -39.31 -17.64 -17.01
N SER A 332 -40.34 -16.79 -16.97
CA SER A 332 -40.16 -15.35 -16.76
C SER A 332 -40.14 -14.99 -15.27
N ASN A 333 -39.18 -14.16 -14.86
CA ASN A 333 -39.14 -13.64 -13.48
C ASN A 333 -40.33 -12.70 -13.21
N GLY A 334 -40.92 -12.79 -12.03
CA GLY A 334 -42.11 -12.05 -11.62
C GLY A 334 -43.44 -12.62 -12.10
N THR A 335 -43.43 -13.59 -13.03
CA THR A 335 -44.65 -14.31 -13.46
C THR A 335 -44.97 -15.45 -12.49
N THR A 336 -46.24 -15.61 -12.13
CA THR A 336 -46.71 -16.75 -11.35
C THR A 336 -46.94 -17.94 -12.27
N TYR A 337 -46.31 -19.07 -11.95
CA TYR A 337 -46.52 -20.35 -12.62
C TYR A 337 -47.07 -21.39 -11.64
N TYR A 338 -47.83 -22.33 -12.16
CA TYR A 338 -48.39 -23.47 -11.44
C TYR A 338 -47.72 -24.74 -11.99
N VAL A 339 -47.10 -25.53 -11.11
CA VAL A 339 -46.33 -26.72 -11.50
C VAL A 339 -47.12 -27.98 -11.17
N GLY A 340 -47.24 -28.88 -12.15
CA GLY A 340 -47.77 -30.23 -11.99
C GLY A 340 -46.76 -31.28 -12.46
N VAL A 341 -46.88 -32.51 -11.94
CA VAL A 341 -45.99 -33.63 -12.29
C VAL A 341 -46.83 -34.88 -12.62
N THR A 342 -46.46 -35.59 -13.67
CA THR A 342 -46.94 -36.95 -13.98
C THR A 342 -45.81 -37.96 -13.82
N ALA A 343 -46.17 -39.20 -13.48
CA ALA A 343 -45.29 -40.36 -13.55
C ALA A 343 -45.67 -41.21 -14.77
N ALA A 344 -44.70 -41.89 -15.38
CA ALA A 344 -44.93 -42.83 -16.48
C ALA A 344 -44.50 -44.23 -16.06
N ASN A 345 -45.27 -45.24 -16.44
CA ASN A 345 -44.91 -46.66 -16.32
C ASN A 345 -45.19 -47.39 -17.65
N GLY A 346 -45.08 -48.71 -17.68
CA GLY A 346 -45.37 -49.52 -18.88
C GLY A 346 -46.80 -49.39 -19.44
N MET A 347 -47.75 -48.81 -18.69
CA MET A 347 -49.15 -48.64 -19.06
C MET A 347 -49.51 -47.21 -19.50
N GLY A 348 -48.64 -46.22 -19.30
CA GLY A 348 -48.86 -44.81 -19.69
C GLY A 348 -48.46 -43.78 -18.63
N GLU A 349 -48.83 -42.51 -18.86
CA GLU A 349 -48.72 -41.44 -17.85
C GLU A 349 -49.87 -41.52 -16.82
N SER A 350 -49.56 -41.22 -15.56
CA SER A 350 -50.52 -41.00 -14.49
C SER A 350 -51.38 -39.75 -14.74
N VAL A 351 -52.43 -39.58 -13.93
CA VAL A 351 -53.01 -38.24 -13.74
C VAL A 351 -51.96 -37.29 -13.14
N GLU A 352 -52.09 -36.00 -13.45
CA GLU A 352 -51.19 -34.95 -12.92
C GLU A 352 -51.42 -34.74 -11.42
N SER A 353 -50.34 -34.47 -10.68
CA SER A 353 -50.37 -34.12 -9.25
C SER A 353 -51.35 -32.96 -8.97
N SER A 354 -52.25 -33.15 -8.01
CA SER A 354 -53.28 -32.17 -7.66
C SER A 354 -53.26 -31.83 -6.15
N PRO A 355 -53.32 -30.55 -5.75
CA PRO A 355 -53.31 -29.36 -6.61
C PRO A 355 -51.94 -29.11 -7.25
N ARG A 356 -51.91 -28.32 -8.34
CA ARG A 356 -50.65 -27.75 -8.86
C ARG A 356 -50.07 -26.78 -7.84
N VAL A 357 -48.74 -26.75 -7.71
CA VAL A 357 -48.06 -25.89 -6.72
C VAL A 357 -47.59 -24.60 -7.38
N SER A 358 -47.97 -23.45 -6.81
CA SER A 358 -47.61 -22.13 -7.35
C SER A 358 -46.16 -21.75 -7.02
N VAL A 359 -45.47 -21.15 -7.98
CA VAL A 359 -44.11 -20.60 -7.85
C VAL A 359 -43.98 -19.29 -8.62
N VAL A 360 -43.20 -18.35 -8.07
CA VAL A 360 -42.81 -17.10 -8.75
C VAL A 360 -41.29 -17.09 -8.86
N PRO A 361 -40.71 -17.44 -10.04
CA PRO A 361 -39.31 -17.19 -10.35
C PRO A 361 -38.98 -15.71 -10.17
N ALA A 362 -37.76 -15.40 -9.72
CA ALA A 362 -37.34 -14.03 -9.45
C ALA A 362 -35.88 -13.83 -9.86
N ALA A 363 -35.50 -12.61 -10.20
CA ALA A 363 -34.11 -12.32 -10.55
C ALA A 363 -33.20 -12.37 -9.31
N ALA A 364 -32.00 -12.94 -9.47
CA ALA A 364 -30.90 -12.67 -8.54
C ALA A 364 -30.53 -11.16 -8.60
N PRO A 365 -29.88 -10.62 -7.56
CA PRO A 365 -29.50 -9.20 -7.53
C PRO A 365 -28.60 -8.79 -8.71
N GLY A 366 -28.75 -7.55 -9.17
CA GLY A 366 -27.80 -6.94 -10.10
C GLY A 366 -26.49 -6.55 -9.42
N ALA A 367 -25.45 -6.33 -10.22
CA ALA A 367 -24.14 -5.92 -9.74
C ALA A 367 -24.20 -4.62 -8.90
N PRO A 368 -23.65 -4.61 -7.67
CA PRO A 368 -23.40 -3.38 -6.92
C PRO A 368 -22.41 -2.47 -7.65
N THR A 369 -22.49 -1.16 -7.42
CA THR A 369 -21.52 -0.19 -7.96
C THR A 369 -20.71 0.42 -6.83
N ILE A 370 -19.41 0.13 -6.78
CA ILE A 370 -18.49 0.76 -5.81
C ILE A 370 -18.31 2.23 -6.21
N SER A 371 -18.70 3.15 -5.33
CA SER A 371 -18.63 4.60 -5.57
C SER A 371 -17.34 5.22 -5.05
N SER A 372 -16.77 4.68 -3.97
CA SER A 372 -15.44 5.04 -3.47
C SER A 372 -14.93 3.99 -2.49
N VAL A 373 -13.60 3.85 -2.38
CA VAL A 373 -12.96 3.08 -1.31
C VAL A 373 -11.98 3.96 -0.56
N THR A 374 -12.23 4.15 0.73
CA THR A 374 -11.37 4.86 1.68
C THR A 374 -10.37 3.86 2.27
N VAL A 375 -9.09 4.22 2.25
CA VAL A 375 -8.03 3.42 2.87
C VAL A 375 -7.89 3.76 4.36
N GLY A 376 -7.65 2.75 5.18
CA GLY A 376 -7.34 2.91 6.61
C GLY A 376 -6.19 2.00 7.03
N ASN A 377 -5.79 2.10 8.31
CA ASN A 377 -4.82 1.17 8.89
C ASN A 377 -5.41 -0.25 8.85
N GLN A 378 -4.74 -1.15 8.13
CA GLN A 378 -5.13 -2.56 7.97
C GLN A 378 -6.58 -2.77 7.50
N SER A 379 -7.14 -1.80 6.76
CA SER A 379 -8.57 -1.77 6.42
C SER A 379 -8.90 -1.01 5.15
N LEU A 380 -10.03 -1.37 4.54
CA LEU A 380 -10.68 -0.67 3.43
C LEU A 380 -12.15 -0.43 3.78
N SER A 381 -12.65 0.79 3.58
CA SER A 381 -14.08 1.11 3.72
C SER A 381 -14.65 1.47 2.36
N ALA A 382 -15.47 0.58 1.80
CA ALA A 382 -16.03 0.67 0.47
C ALA A 382 -17.46 1.20 0.52
N ALA A 383 -17.67 2.41 0.01
CA ALA A 383 -19.00 2.93 -0.27
C ALA A 383 -19.49 2.38 -1.62
N PHE A 384 -20.76 1.97 -1.68
CA PHE A 384 -21.36 1.40 -2.88
C PHE A 384 -22.87 1.67 -2.95
N SER A 385 -23.44 1.64 -4.15
CA SER A 385 -24.89 1.52 -4.34
C SER A 385 -25.27 0.07 -4.61
N ALA A 386 -26.38 -0.37 -4.03
CA ALA A 386 -26.99 -1.65 -4.36
C ALA A 386 -27.34 -1.71 -5.86
N GLY A 387 -27.18 -2.89 -6.47
CA GLY A 387 -27.70 -3.15 -7.80
C GLY A 387 -29.23 -3.31 -7.81
N SER A 388 -29.81 -3.66 -8.95
CA SER A 388 -31.24 -3.94 -9.07
C SER A 388 -31.66 -5.11 -8.18
N ALA A 389 -32.76 -4.97 -7.44
CA ALA A 389 -33.40 -6.06 -6.71
C ALA A 389 -34.78 -6.36 -7.31
N ASP A 390 -35.13 -7.63 -7.41
CA ASP A 390 -36.50 -8.05 -7.75
C ASP A 390 -37.42 -7.76 -6.56
N SER A 391 -38.63 -7.22 -6.79
CA SER A 391 -39.58 -6.96 -5.70
C SER A 391 -40.02 -8.23 -4.97
N ASN A 392 -39.86 -9.39 -5.61
CA ASN A 392 -40.15 -10.69 -5.03
C ASN A 392 -38.93 -11.33 -4.33
N SER A 393 -37.71 -10.80 -4.53
CA SER A 393 -36.46 -11.32 -3.95
C SER A 393 -35.54 -10.14 -3.56
N PRO A 394 -35.77 -9.53 -2.37
CA PRO A 394 -34.95 -8.41 -1.90
C PRO A 394 -33.52 -8.85 -1.58
N ILE A 395 -32.57 -7.93 -1.68
CA ILE A 395 -31.19 -8.16 -1.24
C ILE A 395 -31.18 -8.40 0.28
N THR A 396 -30.59 -9.52 0.67
CA THR A 396 -30.47 -9.98 2.06
C THR A 396 -29.08 -9.77 2.66
N GLY A 397 -28.06 -9.61 1.81
CA GLY A 397 -26.67 -9.42 2.22
C GLY A 397 -25.75 -9.15 1.04
N TYR A 398 -24.45 -9.10 1.31
CA TYR A 398 -23.40 -8.91 0.32
C TYR A 398 -22.27 -9.90 0.55
N GLN A 399 -21.50 -10.14 -0.50
CA GLN A 399 -20.21 -10.81 -0.43
C GLN A 399 -19.16 -9.92 -1.06
N TYR A 400 -17.92 -10.04 -0.61
CA TYR A 400 -16.79 -9.32 -1.17
C TYR A 400 -15.63 -10.26 -1.47
N SER A 401 -14.76 -9.81 -2.38
CA SER A 401 -13.51 -10.47 -2.74
C SER A 401 -12.40 -9.44 -2.71
N LEU A 402 -11.19 -9.87 -2.36
CA LEU A 402 -9.98 -9.05 -2.31
C LEU A 402 -8.93 -9.45 -3.37
N ASP A 403 -9.29 -10.41 -4.22
CA ASP A 403 -8.45 -11.13 -5.18
C ASP A 403 -9.15 -11.28 -6.54
N ASP A 404 -9.76 -10.17 -7.00
CA ASP A 404 -10.46 -10.03 -8.29
C ASP A 404 -11.63 -11.02 -8.52
N GLY A 405 -12.19 -11.57 -7.44
CA GLY A 405 -13.31 -12.51 -7.48
C GLY A 405 -12.91 -13.99 -7.41
N SER A 406 -11.66 -14.30 -7.06
CA SER A 406 -11.18 -15.68 -6.94
C SER A 406 -11.70 -16.36 -5.67
N ASN A 407 -11.69 -15.64 -4.54
CA ASN A 407 -12.30 -16.05 -3.27
C ASN A 407 -13.34 -15.02 -2.82
N TRP A 408 -14.44 -15.50 -2.24
CA TRP A 408 -15.55 -14.67 -1.78
C TRP A 408 -15.81 -14.88 -0.29
N LEU A 409 -15.94 -13.78 0.44
CA LEU A 409 -16.22 -13.72 1.87
C LEU A 409 -17.59 -13.08 2.09
N ASP A 410 -18.35 -13.62 3.05
CA ASP A 410 -19.62 -13.02 3.47
C ASP A 410 -19.39 -11.70 4.21
N SER A 411 -20.20 -10.69 3.87
CA SER A 411 -20.24 -9.41 4.55
C SER A 411 -21.24 -9.44 5.71
N SER A 412 -20.81 -8.99 6.90
CA SER A 412 -21.72 -8.67 8.00
C SER A 412 -22.55 -7.40 7.73
N ALA A 413 -22.07 -6.51 6.85
CA ALA A 413 -22.79 -5.31 6.44
C ALA A 413 -23.88 -5.65 5.41
N THR A 414 -25.12 -5.25 5.70
CA THR A 414 -26.30 -5.35 4.82
C THR A 414 -26.58 -4.06 4.03
N SER A 415 -25.71 -3.06 4.15
CA SER A 415 -25.78 -1.76 3.47
C SER A 415 -24.40 -1.12 3.35
N SER A 416 -24.23 -0.18 2.42
CA SER A 416 -23.01 0.64 2.32
C SER A 416 -22.83 1.57 3.52
N PRO A 417 -21.59 1.83 3.98
CA PRO A 417 -20.34 1.27 3.46
C PRO A 417 -20.00 -0.11 4.05
N LEU A 418 -19.29 -0.93 3.27
CA LEU A 418 -18.66 -2.16 3.73
C LEU A 418 -17.28 -1.86 4.31
N LEU A 419 -17.07 -2.12 5.60
CA LEU A 419 -15.76 -2.09 6.24
C LEU A 419 -15.11 -3.48 6.19
N ILE A 420 -13.88 -3.53 5.67
CA ILE A 420 -13.04 -4.72 5.59
C ILE A 420 -11.81 -4.46 6.46
N THR A 421 -11.44 -5.41 7.33
CA THR A 421 -10.35 -5.30 8.31
C THR A 421 -9.41 -6.50 8.24
N GLY A 422 -8.30 -6.48 8.97
CA GLY A 422 -7.31 -7.57 8.98
C GLY A 422 -6.44 -7.62 7.73
N LEU A 423 -6.35 -6.53 6.98
CA LEU A 423 -5.55 -6.42 5.77
C LEU A 423 -4.11 -6.00 6.10
N THR A 424 -3.10 -6.52 5.41
CA THR A 424 -1.73 -6.02 5.55
C THR A 424 -1.55 -4.66 4.86
N ASN A 425 -1.01 -3.66 5.58
CA ASN A 425 -0.62 -2.37 4.99
C ASN A 425 0.44 -2.56 3.90
N GLY A 426 0.44 -1.71 2.87
CA GLY A 426 1.38 -1.80 1.74
C GLY A 426 1.07 -2.92 0.73
N THR A 427 0.15 -3.84 1.04
CA THR A 427 -0.35 -4.85 0.09
C THR A 427 -1.52 -4.28 -0.71
N SER A 428 -1.51 -4.44 -2.04
CA SER A 428 -2.65 -4.07 -2.89
C SER A 428 -3.71 -5.18 -2.90
N TYR A 429 -4.98 -4.82 -2.74
CA TYR A 429 -6.13 -5.73 -2.83
C TYR A 429 -7.06 -5.29 -3.95
N ASP A 430 -7.56 -6.26 -4.72
CA ASP A 430 -8.46 -6.05 -5.85
C ASP A 430 -9.90 -6.31 -5.42
N LEU A 431 -10.54 -5.26 -4.90
CA LEU A 431 -11.86 -5.35 -4.30
C LEU A 431 -12.97 -5.55 -5.35
N LYS A 432 -13.81 -6.56 -5.16
CA LYS A 432 -15.15 -6.67 -5.77
C LYS A 432 -16.21 -6.88 -4.70
N ILE A 433 -17.44 -6.42 -4.97
CA ILE A 433 -18.61 -6.66 -4.11
C ILE A 433 -19.74 -7.24 -4.98
N ARG A 434 -20.44 -8.26 -4.50
CA ARG A 434 -21.68 -8.79 -5.11
C ARG A 434 -22.81 -8.85 -4.09
N ALA A 435 -24.05 -8.66 -4.54
CA ALA A 435 -25.23 -8.74 -3.67
C ALA A 435 -25.79 -10.17 -3.61
N GLN A 436 -26.51 -10.51 -2.55
CA GLN A 436 -27.12 -11.82 -2.34
C GLN A 436 -28.59 -11.69 -1.94
N SER A 437 -29.45 -12.54 -2.51
CA SER A 437 -30.85 -12.73 -2.08
C SER A 437 -31.15 -14.22 -1.85
N ASP A 438 -32.41 -14.56 -1.59
CA ASP A 438 -32.85 -15.95 -1.46
C ASP A 438 -32.83 -16.74 -2.78
N ILE A 439 -32.72 -16.07 -3.93
CA ILE A 439 -32.50 -16.70 -5.25
C ILE A 439 -31.03 -17.09 -5.45
N GLY A 440 -30.10 -16.41 -4.78
CA GLY A 440 -28.66 -16.65 -4.87
C GLY A 440 -27.82 -15.37 -4.88
N VAL A 441 -26.56 -15.52 -5.29
CA VAL A 441 -25.62 -14.41 -5.48
C VAL A 441 -25.79 -13.79 -6.86
N GLY A 442 -25.74 -12.46 -6.92
CA GLY A 442 -25.77 -11.68 -8.14
C GLY A 442 -24.41 -11.54 -8.82
N ASP A 443 -24.39 -10.82 -9.94
CA ASP A 443 -23.15 -10.43 -10.61
C ASP A 443 -22.26 -9.57 -9.70
N PRO A 444 -20.92 -9.65 -9.86
CA PRO A 444 -19.98 -8.82 -9.11
C PRO A 444 -19.87 -7.41 -9.69
N SER A 445 -19.48 -6.45 -8.84
CA SER A 445 -19.03 -5.13 -9.27
C SER A 445 -17.78 -5.21 -10.16
N ASP A 446 -17.48 -4.10 -10.84
CA ASP A 446 -16.14 -3.83 -11.36
C ASP A 446 -15.08 -3.90 -10.23
N THR A 447 -13.83 -4.21 -10.61
CA THR A 447 -12.68 -4.28 -9.71
C THR A 447 -12.23 -2.90 -9.23
N PHE A 448 -11.89 -2.78 -7.95
CA PHE A 448 -11.33 -1.54 -7.39
C PHE A 448 -10.07 -1.81 -6.56
N SER A 449 -8.90 -1.59 -7.16
CA SER A 449 -7.61 -1.84 -6.52
C SER A 449 -7.25 -0.77 -5.47
N LYS A 450 -6.96 -1.18 -4.23
CA LYS A 450 -6.44 -0.29 -3.17
C LYS A 450 -5.42 -0.96 -2.27
N THR A 451 -4.47 -0.14 -1.82
CA THR A 451 -3.44 -0.49 -0.83
C THR A 451 -3.77 0.20 0.50
N PRO A 452 -4.06 -0.53 1.59
CA PRO A 452 -4.16 0.02 2.93
C PRO A 452 -2.83 0.65 3.35
N ILE A 453 -2.92 1.79 4.03
CA ILE A 453 -1.77 2.56 4.50
C ILE A 453 -2.09 3.14 5.88
N ALA A 454 -1.06 3.27 6.72
CA ALA A 454 -1.17 3.89 8.04
C ALA A 454 -0.13 4.98 8.23
N LYS A 455 -0.14 5.65 9.38
CA LYS A 455 1.02 6.40 9.86
C LYS A 455 2.25 5.47 9.94
N PRO A 456 3.49 5.98 9.87
CA PRO A 456 4.67 5.16 10.16
C PRO A 456 4.61 4.60 11.58
N GLU A 457 5.34 3.51 11.81
CA GLU A 457 5.65 3.08 13.17
C GLU A 457 6.49 4.14 13.89
N ASP A 458 6.47 4.11 15.22
CA ASP A 458 7.40 4.88 16.03
C ASP A 458 8.86 4.48 15.74
N VAL A 459 9.78 5.40 15.99
CA VAL A 459 11.20 5.11 15.79
C VAL A 459 11.68 4.32 16.99
N ASP A 460 12.08 3.07 16.77
CA ASP A 460 12.65 2.19 17.80
C ASP A 460 13.76 2.92 18.57
N SER A 461 13.49 3.15 19.87
CA SER A 461 14.33 3.92 20.77
C SER A 461 15.70 3.26 20.99
N SER A 462 15.82 1.93 20.86
CA SER A 462 17.10 1.21 20.94
C SER A 462 18.05 1.55 19.79
N THR A 463 17.52 1.99 18.64
CA THR A 463 18.32 2.36 17.46
C THR A 463 18.80 3.80 17.49
N ILE A 464 18.27 4.63 18.40
CA ILE A 464 18.59 6.04 18.50
C ILE A 464 19.95 6.19 19.18
N SER A 465 20.90 6.76 18.45
CA SER A 465 22.25 7.08 18.95
C SER A 465 22.58 8.55 18.67
N TYR A 466 23.58 9.10 19.35
CA TYR A 466 24.02 10.47 19.11
C TYR A 466 25.54 10.62 19.22
N VAL A 467 26.06 11.66 18.57
CA VAL A 467 27.43 12.15 18.76
C VAL A 467 27.32 13.59 19.25
N ALA A 468 27.79 13.85 20.47
CA ALA A 468 27.84 15.20 21.04
C ALA A 468 28.94 16.03 20.38
N SER A 469 28.69 17.33 20.20
CA SER A 469 29.61 18.28 19.57
C SER A 469 29.47 19.67 20.20
N GLY A 470 29.90 19.81 21.46
CA GLY A 470 29.70 21.04 22.22
C GLY A 470 28.22 21.32 22.46
N SER A 471 27.74 22.49 22.03
CA SER A 471 26.35 22.93 22.16
C SER A 471 25.40 22.34 21.10
N SER A 472 25.78 21.23 20.47
CA SER A 472 24.94 20.46 19.55
C SER A 472 25.12 18.96 19.74
N ALA A 473 24.21 18.18 19.16
CA ALA A 473 24.35 16.74 19.05
C ALA A 473 23.78 16.23 17.72
N GLN A 474 24.56 15.41 17.03
CA GLN A 474 24.15 14.74 15.79
C GLN A 474 23.48 13.42 16.13
N VAL A 475 22.15 13.40 16.05
CA VAL A 475 21.31 12.23 16.31
C VAL A 475 21.25 11.34 15.08
N ARG A 476 21.22 10.02 15.29
CA ARG A 476 21.11 8.94 14.30
C ARG A 476 20.05 7.95 14.75
N TRP A 477 19.39 7.27 13.82
CA TRP A 477 18.35 6.26 14.10
C TRP A 477 18.24 5.25 12.96
N THR A 478 17.50 4.15 13.15
CA THR A 478 17.04 3.31 12.03
C THR A 478 15.70 3.84 11.52
N ALA A 479 15.52 3.93 10.20
CA ALA A 479 14.24 4.38 9.63
C ALA A 479 13.11 3.37 9.99
N PRO A 480 11.98 3.82 10.56
CA PRO A 480 10.88 2.92 10.94
C PRO A 480 10.12 2.41 9.72
N ASN A 481 9.23 1.43 9.92
CA ASN A 481 8.36 0.96 8.86
C ASN A 481 7.44 2.09 8.36
N ALA A 482 7.43 2.27 7.05
CA ALA A 482 6.63 3.28 6.37
C ALA A 482 5.13 2.93 6.30
N ASN A 483 4.74 1.70 6.70
CA ASN A 483 3.36 1.20 6.73
C ASN A 483 2.58 1.43 5.42
N GLY A 484 3.25 1.11 4.30
CA GLY A 484 2.71 1.16 2.95
C GLY A 484 2.75 2.53 2.25
N ALA A 485 3.17 3.61 2.93
CA ALA A 485 3.31 4.94 2.33
C ALA A 485 4.67 5.58 2.66
N GLU A 486 5.39 6.05 1.63
CA GLU A 486 6.77 6.55 1.73
C GLU A 486 7.01 7.56 2.87
N LEU A 487 8.14 7.42 3.56
CA LEU A 487 8.59 8.37 4.58
C LEU A 487 8.93 9.72 3.95
N ILE A 488 8.30 10.78 4.46
CA ILE A 488 8.47 12.17 4.04
C ILE A 488 9.53 12.85 4.90
N SER A 489 9.52 12.62 6.23
CA SER A 489 10.46 13.26 7.16
C SER A 489 10.51 12.56 8.51
N THR A 490 11.63 12.66 9.22
CA THR A 490 11.72 12.34 10.66
C THR A 490 12.20 13.57 11.43
N VAL A 491 11.53 13.91 12.53
CA VAL A 491 11.85 15.06 13.39
C VAL A 491 12.38 14.55 14.71
N ALA A 492 13.60 14.93 15.08
CA ALA A 492 14.16 14.67 16.41
C ALA A 492 14.01 15.93 17.28
N THR A 493 13.52 15.76 18.51
CA THR A 493 13.30 16.84 19.48
C THR A 493 14.00 16.53 20.80
N ALA A 494 14.83 17.44 21.30
CA ALA A 494 15.41 17.36 22.63
C ALA A 494 14.52 18.06 23.66
N PHE A 495 14.21 17.36 24.75
CA PHE A 495 13.38 17.83 25.85
C PHE A 495 14.18 17.99 27.15
N SER A 496 13.71 18.85 28.05
CA SER A 496 14.33 19.10 29.37
C SER A 496 14.13 17.97 30.39
N SER A 497 13.28 16.99 30.14
CA SER A 497 12.98 15.87 31.03
C SER A 497 12.53 14.64 30.24
N GLU A 498 12.67 13.47 30.87
CA GLU A 498 12.29 12.17 30.32
C GLU A 498 10.79 12.15 29.98
N PHE A 499 9.96 12.39 31.00
CA PHE A 499 8.53 12.59 30.88
C PHE A 499 8.18 14.09 30.91
N GLY A 500 7.26 14.53 30.05
CA GLY A 500 6.87 15.95 29.95
C GLY A 500 8.00 16.88 29.45
N GLY A 501 8.11 18.08 30.05
CA GLY A 501 9.22 19.00 29.78
C GLY A 501 9.08 19.90 28.56
N THR A 502 9.95 20.91 28.46
CA THR A 502 9.98 21.87 27.35
C THR A 502 10.88 21.39 26.22
N SER A 503 10.47 21.60 24.97
CA SER A 503 11.32 21.39 23.78
C SER A 503 12.43 22.44 23.74
N ILE A 504 13.69 22.00 23.77
CA ILE A 504 14.87 22.86 23.83
C ILE A 504 15.48 23.10 22.44
N GLY A 505 15.51 22.05 21.62
CA GLY A 505 15.99 22.10 20.25
C GLY A 505 15.34 21.01 19.39
N THR A 506 15.28 21.24 18.08
CA THR A 506 14.74 20.28 17.11
C THR A 506 15.65 20.19 15.89
N CYS A 507 15.64 19.04 15.22
CA CYS A 507 16.17 18.89 13.87
C CYS A 507 15.25 18.00 13.04
N SER A 508 15.37 18.07 11.71
CA SER A 508 14.55 17.28 10.80
C SER A 508 15.39 16.72 9.66
N ALA A 509 15.20 15.44 9.37
CA ALA A 509 15.65 14.80 8.15
C ALA A 509 14.45 14.63 7.21
N ILE A 510 14.71 14.71 5.90
CA ILE A 510 13.69 14.57 4.83
C ILE A 510 13.96 13.25 4.10
N THR A 511 12.90 12.59 3.60
CA THR A 511 12.95 11.26 2.96
C THR A 511 13.51 10.18 3.89
N THR A 512 14.38 9.29 3.38
CA THR A 512 14.97 8.15 4.09
C THR A 512 16.27 8.50 4.85
N ALA A 513 16.60 9.78 5.00
CA ALA A 513 17.79 10.20 5.75
C ALA A 513 17.62 9.90 7.26
N THR A 514 18.60 9.22 7.84
CA THR A 514 18.59 8.65 9.19
C THR A 514 19.45 9.43 10.20
N THR A 515 19.72 10.71 9.94
CA THR A 515 20.48 11.57 10.87
C THR A 515 20.12 13.04 10.72
N CYS A 516 20.15 13.79 11.83
CA CYS A 516 20.11 15.26 11.83
C CYS A 516 20.82 15.82 13.08
N GLU A 517 21.16 17.11 13.06
CA GLU A 517 21.88 17.78 14.16
C GLU A 517 20.96 18.72 14.95
N ILE A 518 20.81 18.47 16.26
CA ILE A 518 20.10 19.36 17.19
C ILE A 518 21.08 20.42 17.69
N LEU A 519 20.75 21.69 17.44
CA LEU A 519 21.56 22.85 17.82
C LEU A 519 21.01 23.54 19.09
N GLY A 520 21.86 24.31 19.77
CA GLY A 520 21.44 25.20 20.87
C GLY A 520 21.31 24.53 22.23
N LEU A 521 21.96 23.38 22.44
CA LEU A 521 21.99 22.64 23.69
C LEU A 521 23.04 23.22 24.65
N ASN A 522 22.82 23.12 25.96
CA ASN A 522 23.81 23.55 26.96
C ASN A 522 24.77 22.41 27.31
N ASN A 523 26.07 22.67 27.22
CA ASN A 523 27.13 21.74 27.61
C ASN A 523 26.92 21.19 29.03
N GLY A 524 27.08 19.87 29.21
CA GLY A 524 26.89 19.16 30.47
C GLY A 524 25.45 18.99 30.94
N THR A 525 24.45 19.56 30.26
CA THR A 525 23.03 19.47 30.65
C THR A 525 22.40 18.20 30.06
N THR A 526 21.78 17.37 30.89
CA THR A 526 21.02 16.20 30.40
C THR A 526 19.74 16.64 29.71
N TYR A 527 19.53 16.14 28.50
CA TYR A 527 18.30 16.23 27.72
C TYR A 527 17.80 14.83 27.38
N TYR A 528 16.58 14.77 26.84
CA TYR A 528 15.94 13.52 26.44
C TYR A 528 15.39 13.68 25.02
N VAL A 529 15.85 12.85 24.08
CA VAL A 529 15.49 12.93 22.67
C VAL A 529 14.32 12.00 22.36
N SER A 530 13.34 12.53 21.61
CA SER A 530 12.27 11.73 21.02
C SER A 530 12.11 12.07 19.54
N LEU A 531 11.85 11.05 18.73
CA LEU A 531 11.72 11.13 17.28
C LEU A 531 10.28 10.86 16.84
N MET A 532 9.79 11.60 15.86
CA MET A 532 8.54 11.32 15.16
C MET A 532 8.80 11.23 13.65
N ALA A 533 8.50 10.08 13.05
CA ALA A 533 8.52 9.88 11.61
C ALA A 533 7.20 10.36 10.99
N ARG A 534 7.18 10.66 9.69
CA ARG A 534 5.99 11.14 8.98
C ARG A 534 5.92 10.57 7.57
N ASN A 535 4.73 10.15 7.17
CA ASN A 535 4.38 9.87 5.77
C ASN A 535 3.15 10.69 5.34
N SER A 536 2.51 10.30 4.22
CA SER A 536 1.32 10.98 3.69
C SER A 536 0.06 10.86 4.56
N VAL A 537 -0.01 9.87 5.46
CA VAL A 537 -1.13 9.66 6.39
C VAL A 537 -0.99 10.54 7.62
N GLY A 538 0.23 10.72 8.13
CA GLY A 538 0.51 11.58 9.27
C GLY A 538 1.84 11.27 9.94
N ASN A 539 2.00 11.78 11.16
CA ASN A 539 3.14 11.46 12.01
C ASN A 539 2.90 10.12 12.74
N SER A 540 3.97 9.36 12.97
CA SER A 540 4.05 8.31 13.99
C SER A 540 3.76 8.89 15.37
N ASP A 541 3.63 8.02 16.37
CA ASP A 541 3.78 8.47 17.75
C ASP A 541 5.27 8.74 18.06
N PRO A 542 5.60 9.49 19.13
CA PRO A 542 6.98 9.80 19.49
C PRO A 542 7.69 8.55 20.03
N SER A 543 8.97 8.36 19.68
CA SER A 543 9.79 7.26 20.21
C SER A 543 9.82 7.25 21.74
N ASP A 544 9.57 6.08 22.33
CA ASP A 544 9.48 5.84 23.77
C ASP A 544 10.33 4.61 24.17
N PRO A 545 11.03 4.60 25.33
CA PRO A 545 11.36 5.78 26.14
C PRO A 545 12.16 6.82 25.34
N ARG A 546 12.17 8.06 25.82
CA ARG A 546 13.05 9.10 25.27
C ARG A 546 14.51 8.77 25.58
N VAL A 547 15.36 8.81 24.58
CA VAL A 547 16.78 8.46 24.74
C VAL A 547 17.55 9.60 25.40
N LEU A 548 18.25 9.27 26.48
CA LEU A 548 19.08 10.22 27.24
C LEU A 548 20.20 10.77 26.35
N LEU A 549 20.28 12.09 26.26
CA LEU A 549 21.28 12.84 25.50
C LEU A 549 21.95 13.86 26.41
N GLN A 550 23.25 13.70 26.66
CA GLN A 550 24.04 14.70 27.38
C GLN A 550 25.14 15.24 26.45
N PRO A 551 25.13 16.53 26.09
CA PRO A 551 26.27 17.16 25.43
C PRO A 551 27.42 17.25 26.43
N GLY A 552 28.66 17.08 25.99
CA GLY A 552 29.84 17.03 26.86
C GLY A 552 29.97 18.22 27.81
N SER A 553 30.57 18.00 28.98
CA SER A 553 30.81 19.02 30.02
C SER A 553 31.57 20.23 29.48
N ALA A 554 31.34 21.44 30.00
CA ALA A 554 32.03 22.62 29.46
C ALA A 554 33.56 22.54 29.64
N SER A 555 34.30 22.43 28.54
CA SER A 555 35.75 22.57 28.55
C SER A 555 36.13 24.04 28.73
N THR A 556 37.11 24.31 29.58
CA THR A 556 37.85 25.58 29.59
C THR A 556 39.02 25.49 28.61
N THR A 557 39.09 26.43 27.65
CA THR A 557 40.28 26.61 26.80
C THR A 557 40.94 27.94 27.14
N THR A 558 42.26 27.91 27.32
CA THR A 558 43.12 29.10 27.44
C THR A 558 44.20 29.07 26.36
N MET A 559 44.73 30.23 25.95
CA MET A 559 45.77 30.30 24.93
C MET A 559 46.92 31.21 25.38
N THR A 560 48.14 30.77 25.10
CA THR A 560 49.37 31.54 25.22
C THR A 560 50.08 31.60 23.87
N MET A 561 50.81 32.69 23.63
CA MET A 561 51.60 32.90 22.40
C MET A 561 53.06 33.14 22.80
N SER A 562 54.01 32.69 21.98
CA SER A 562 55.44 32.89 22.25
C SER A 562 55.88 34.36 22.23
N THR A 563 55.07 35.23 21.62
CA THR A 563 55.27 36.69 21.57
C THR A 563 53.94 37.38 21.24
N SER A 564 53.81 38.67 21.59
CA SER A 564 52.72 39.55 21.15
C SER A 564 53.01 40.27 19.82
N SER A 565 54.27 40.23 19.34
CA SER A 565 54.65 40.75 18.03
C SER A 565 55.83 39.99 17.41
N ALA A 566 55.83 39.85 16.09
CA ALA A 566 56.86 39.12 15.34
C ALA A 566 57.11 39.78 13.97
N GLN A 567 58.18 39.40 13.28
CA GLN A 567 58.41 39.83 11.89
C GLN A 567 57.77 38.83 10.92
N ALA A 568 57.27 39.30 9.78
CA ALA A 568 56.71 38.40 8.75
C ALA A 568 57.72 37.30 8.36
N GLY A 569 57.28 36.04 8.37
CA GLY A 569 58.13 34.87 8.11
C GLY A 569 58.89 34.31 9.32
N THR A 570 58.88 34.97 10.49
CA THR A 570 59.45 34.42 11.73
C THR A 570 58.48 33.47 12.43
N SER A 571 59.00 32.45 13.11
CA SER A 571 58.18 31.42 13.75
C SER A 571 57.51 31.94 15.02
N VAL A 572 56.18 31.84 15.07
CA VAL A 572 55.37 32.08 16.29
C VAL A 572 54.78 30.76 16.76
N SER A 573 54.94 30.45 18.04
CA SER A 573 54.28 29.31 18.68
C SER A 573 52.98 29.76 19.34
N LEU A 574 51.89 29.06 19.04
CA LEU A 574 50.58 29.21 19.64
C LEU A 574 50.31 27.95 20.47
N SER A 575 49.99 28.10 21.75
CA SER A 575 49.71 26.98 22.65
C SER A 575 48.35 27.17 23.30
N ALA A 576 47.45 26.21 23.09
CA ALA A 576 46.16 26.13 23.74
C ALA A 576 46.20 25.06 24.84
N THR A 577 45.68 25.39 26.02
CA THR A 577 45.51 24.45 27.13
C THR A 577 44.02 24.27 27.38
N VAL A 578 43.55 23.02 27.38
CA VAL A 578 42.15 22.63 27.60
C VAL A 578 41.96 22.05 29.00
N THR A 579 40.73 21.67 29.37
CA THR A 579 40.44 20.99 30.64
C THR A 579 41.21 19.67 30.74
N ASP A 580 41.68 19.35 31.95
CA ASP A 580 42.50 18.15 32.17
C ASP A 580 41.69 16.87 31.89
N GLY A 581 42.28 15.93 31.15
CA GLY A 581 41.61 14.74 30.63
C GLY A 581 40.86 14.92 29.29
N ALA A 582 40.75 16.14 28.75
CA ALA A 582 40.15 16.39 27.44
C ALA A 582 41.08 15.96 26.27
N THR A 583 40.46 15.50 25.19
CA THR A 583 41.08 14.88 24.00
C THR A 583 40.54 15.50 22.70
N GLY A 584 41.02 15.13 21.51
CA GLY A 584 40.55 15.72 20.25
C GLY A 584 41.52 16.79 19.72
N THR A 585 41.03 17.88 19.12
CA THR A 585 41.87 18.85 18.39
C THR A 585 41.59 20.31 18.72
N VAL A 586 42.54 21.19 18.40
CA VAL A 586 42.40 22.65 18.43
C VAL A 586 42.70 23.22 17.06
N ASN A 587 41.76 24.03 16.54
CA ASN A 587 41.95 24.88 15.38
C ASN A 587 42.39 26.29 15.83
N PHE A 588 43.60 26.70 15.46
CA PHE A 588 44.06 28.07 15.64
C PHE A 588 43.67 28.92 14.43
N THR A 589 42.79 29.89 14.65
CA THR A 589 42.33 30.82 13.63
C THR A 589 43.02 32.17 13.76
N THR A 590 43.12 32.87 12.64
CA THR A 590 43.43 34.28 12.56
C THR A 590 42.34 35.01 11.79
N ASP A 591 41.80 36.09 12.35
CA ASP A 591 40.70 36.87 11.77
C ASP A 591 39.53 35.96 11.33
N SER A 592 39.22 34.97 12.18
CA SER A 592 38.23 33.89 11.95
C SER A 592 38.53 32.90 10.80
N VAL A 593 39.75 32.86 10.27
CA VAL A 593 40.20 31.90 9.25
C VAL A 593 41.26 30.96 9.81
N SER A 594 41.17 29.64 9.58
CA SER A 594 42.17 28.68 10.05
C SER A 594 43.58 29.01 9.55
N ILE A 595 44.57 28.98 10.43
CA ILE A 595 45.97 29.16 10.06
C ILE A 595 46.47 27.87 9.41
N SER A 596 47.08 27.97 8.22
CA SER A 596 47.62 26.82 7.49
C SER A 596 48.63 26.04 8.36
N GLY A 597 48.35 24.74 8.56
CA GLY A 597 49.14 23.85 9.42
C GLY A 597 48.77 23.89 10.91
N CYS A 598 47.76 24.67 11.30
CA CYS A 598 47.25 24.77 12.68
C CYS A 598 45.73 24.48 12.78
N ASP A 599 45.14 23.87 11.76
CA ASP A 599 43.71 23.70 11.56
C ASP A 599 43.10 22.53 12.36
N ALA A 600 43.91 21.52 12.72
CA ALA A 600 43.48 20.37 13.52
C ALA A 600 44.62 19.84 14.42
N VAL A 601 45.14 20.67 15.33
CA VAL A 601 46.26 20.28 16.21
C VAL A 601 45.76 19.39 17.34
N ALA A 602 46.22 18.14 17.41
CA ALA A 602 45.80 17.19 18.44
C ALA A 602 46.17 17.67 19.87
N VAL A 603 45.26 17.44 20.81
CA VAL A 603 45.49 17.66 22.24
C VAL A 603 46.27 16.48 22.81
N SER A 604 47.43 16.75 23.39
CA SER A 604 48.27 15.80 24.12
C SER A 604 48.58 16.36 25.51
N SER A 605 48.31 15.59 26.57
CA SER A 605 48.52 16.01 27.96
C SER A 605 47.91 17.40 28.26
N ASN A 606 46.63 17.57 27.90
CA ASN A 606 45.83 18.81 27.99
C ASN A 606 46.32 20.03 27.17
N GLN A 607 47.34 19.89 26.32
CA GLN A 607 47.81 20.97 25.43
C GLN A 607 47.78 20.62 23.94
N ALA A 608 47.50 21.63 23.11
CA ALA A 608 47.71 21.59 21.66
C ALA A 608 48.64 22.76 21.28
N VAL A 609 49.72 22.49 20.55
CA VAL A 609 50.75 23.49 20.21
C VAL A 609 50.95 23.55 18.71
N CYS A 610 50.72 24.71 18.09
CA CYS A 610 51.11 24.97 16.71
C CYS A 610 52.34 25.88 16.66
N THR A 611 53.19 25.72 15.64
CA THR A 611 54.21 26.71 15.26
C THR A 611 54.02 27.09 13.80
N THR A 612 53.92 28.39 13.51
CA THR A 612 53.67 28.90 12.16
C THR A 612 54.60 30.05 11.79
N THR A 613 54.94 30.16 10.51
CA THR A 613 55.64 31.30 9.88
C THR A 613 54.75 32.00 8.84
N ALA A 614 53.54 31.48 8.60
CA ALA A 614 52.71 31.83 7.45
C ALA A 614 51.82 33.08 7.65
N LEU A 615 51.91 33.74 8.80
CA LEU A 615 51.12 34.93 9.09
C LEU A 615 51.67 36.14 8.30
N ALA A 616 50.80 36.76 7.50
CA ALA A 616 51.12 37.93 6.69
C ALA A 616 51.38 39.18 7.56
N ALA A 617 51.99 40.23 7.02
CA ALA A 617 52.25 41.44 7.81
C ALA A 617 50.98 42.28 8.04
N LYS A 618 50.38 42.14 9.23
CA LYS A 618 49.28 42.96 9.79
C LYS A 618 49.13 42.67 11.29
N THR A 619 48.21 43.37 11.95
CA THR A 619 47.66 42.89 13.22
C THR A 619 46.65 41.77 12.95
N HIS A 620 46.83 40.64 13.61
CA HIS A 620 45.98 39.46 13.55
C HIS A 620 45.18 39.29 14.84
N ALA A 621 43.91 38.93 14.72
CA ALA A 621 43.05 38.46 15.80
C ALA A 621 43.18 36.94 15.93
N ILE A 622 44.00 36.45 16.87
CA ILE A 622 44.29 35.03 17.04
C ILE A 622 43.33 34.41 18.07
N GLN A 623 42.78 33.23 17.74
CA GLN A 623 41.89 32.48 18.62
C GLN A 623 42.22 30.98 18.55
N ALA A 624 42.15 30.29 19.68
CA ALA A 624 42.19 28.83 19.75
C ALA A 624 40.77 28.28 19.95
N ASN A 625 40.36 27.35 19.08
CA ASN A 625 39.03 26.74 19.07
C ASN A 625 39.17 25.23 19.26
N TYR A 626 38.87 24.74 20.46
CA TYR A 626 38.88 23.33 20.81
C TYR A 626 37.63 22.62 20.26
N SER A 627 37.83 21.49 19.58
CA SER A 627 36.78 20.72 18.89
C SER A 627 35.72 20.13 19.81
N GLY A 628 36.05 19.92 21.09
CA GLY A 628 35.31 19.01 21.95
C GLY A 628 35.69 17.55 21.74
N ASP A 629 35.25 16.72 22.68
CA ASP A 629 35.25 15.25 22.64
C ASP A 629 33.95 14.71 23.30
N VAL A 630 33.89 13.39 23.52
CA VAL A 630 32.73 12.71 24.10
C VAL A 630 32.40 13.13 25.54
N ASN A 631 33.39 13.64 26.29
CA ASN A 631 33.24 14.02 27.70
C ASN A 631 33.14 15.54 27.87
N TYR A 632 33.74 16.31 26.97
CA TYR A 632 33.92 17.75 27.08
C TYR A 632 33.51 18.48 25.80
N GLY A 633 32.55 19.40 25.91
CA GLY A 633 32.09 20.23 24.80
C GLY A 633 33.16 21.17 24.24
N SER A 634 32.98 21.54 22.96
CA SER A 634 33.82 22.53 22.27
C SER A 634 33.87 23.87 23.02
N SER A 635 35.00 24.56 22.91
CA SER A 635 35.21 25.87 23.54
C SER A 635 36.23 26.71 22.78
N ALA A 636 36.10 28.02 22.86
CA ALA A 636 36.97 28.97 22.15
C ALA A 636 37.54 30.00 23.12
N THR A 637 38.77 30.43 22.89
CA THR A 637 39.37 31.52 23.68
C THR A 637 38.80 32.87 23.28
N ILE A 638 38.95 33.88 24.14
CA ILE A 638 38.85 35.28 23.70
C ILE A 638 39.97 35.54 22.69
N SER A 639 39.68 36.30 21.63
CA SER A 639 40.67 36.68 20.62
C SER A 639 41.79 37.52 21.25
N GLN A 640 43.04 37.17 20.94
CA GLN A 640 44.24 37.90 21.35
C GLN A 640 44.94 38.53 20.15
N SER A 641 45.44 39.75 20.29
CA SER A 641 46.12 40.47 19.21
C SER A 641 47.57 40.02 19.06
N LEU A 642 47.96 39.63 17.84
CA LEU A 642 49.35 39.35 17.44
C LEU A 642 49.74 40.28 16.29
N VAL A 643 50.76 41.11 16.49
CA VAL A 643 51.21 42.05 15.44
C VAL A 643 52.36 41.46 14.63
N ILE A 644 52.13 41.22 13.34
CA ILE A 644 53.19 40.82 12.41
C ILE A 644 53.66 42.05 11.63
N LEU A 645 54.92 42.42 11.81
CA LEU A 645 55.54 43.61 11.22
C LEU A 645 56.03 43.34 9.79
N SER A 646 55.82 44.31 8.90
CA SER A 646 56.40 44.29 7.55
C SER A 646 57.89 44.63 7.61
N VAL A 647 58.71 43.80 6.99
CA VAL A 647 60.11 44.08 6.68
C VAL A 647 60.23 44.37 5.18
N PHE A 648 60.73 45.55 4.82
CA PHE A 648 60.95 45.97 3.44
C PHE A 648 62.45 46.00 3.16
N THR A 649 62.86 45.42 2.03
CA THR A 649 64.26 45.50 1.58
C THR A 649 64.37 46.54 0.48
N ILE A 650 65.27 47.51 0.67
CA ILE A 650 65.70 48.45 -0.35
C ILE A 650 67.01 47.95 -0.93
N THR A 651 67.07 47.84 -2.25
CA THR A 651 68.25 47.39 -2.98
C THR A 651 68.75 48.51 -3.88
N TYR A 652 70.06 48.75 -3.90
CA TYR A 652 70.67 49.80 -4.70
C TYR A 652 72.06 49.38 -5.24
N ASN A 653 72.44 49.96 -6.37
CA ASN A 653 73.79 49.80 -6.93
C ASN A 653 74.71 50.85 -6.30
N ALA A 654 75.66 50.43 -5.48
CA ALA A 654 76.51 51.34 -4.72
C ALA A 654 77.54 52.12 -5.57
N ASN A 655 77.85 51.65 -6.78
CA ASN A 655 78.94 52.18 -7.61
C ASN A 655 78.53 52.62 -9.02
N GLY A 656 77.23 52.62 -9.34
CA GLY A 656 76.74 53.12 -10.63
C GLY A 656 77.17 52.31 -11.87
N GLY A 657 77.67 51.08 -11.69
CA GLY A 657 78.04 50.18 -12.79
C GLY A 657 78.79 48.92 -12.35
N SER A 658 78.29 47.74 -12.74
CA SER A 658 78.89 46.39 -12.67
C SER A 658 79.43 45.81 -11.33
N GLY A 659 79.75 46.60 -10.31
CA GLY A 659 80.42 46.13 -9.10
C GLY A 659 79.77 46.58 -7.79
N GLY A 660 78.91 45.73 -7.20
CA GLY A 660 78.40 45.88 -5.84
C GLY A 660 76.94 46.30 -5.73
N ILE A 661 76.07 45.30 -5.54
CA ILE A 661 74.71 45.52 -5.02
C ILE A 661 74.82 45.64 -3.51
N ALA A 662 74.26 46.72 -2.95
CA ALA A 662 74.06 46.89 -1.53
C ALA A 662 72.55 46.90 -1.22
N SER A 663 72.19 46.45 -0.02
CA SER A 663 70.80 46.43 0.43
C SER A 663 70.68 46.80 1.89
N ALA A 664 69.59 47.47 2.23
CA ALA A 664 69.23 47.82 3.61
C ALA A 664 67.78 47.41 3.89
N THR A 665 67.53 46.89 5.10
CA THR A 665 66.21 46.42 5.53
C THR A 665 65.57 47.43 6.47
N PHE A 666 64.39 47.91 6.11
CA PHE A 666 63.53 48.76 6.94
C PHE A 666 62.44 47.90 7.58
N THR A 667 62.13 48.13 8.85
CA THR A 667 60.99 47.50 9.54
C THR A 667 59.94 48.57 9.82
N THR A 668 58.69 48.32 9.44
CA THR A 668 57.58 49.24 9.73
C THR A 668 57.45 49.51 11.24
N GLY A 669 57.51 50.78 11.64
CA GLY A 669 57.54 51.21 13.04
C GLY A 669 58.94 51.33 13.66
N GLY A 670 60.01 51.05 12.91
CA GLY A 670 61.39 51.35 13.29
C GLY A 670 61.86 52.75 12.86
N THR A 671 63.14 53.03 13.04
CA THR A 671 63.81 54.24 12.51
C THR A 671 63.75 54.26 10.97
N GLU A 672 63.55 55.45 10.40
CA GLU A 672 63.54 55.68 8.95
C GLU A 672 64.90 55.32 8.31
N LEU A 673 64.89 54.93 7.03
CA LEU A 673 66.11 54.55 6.33
C LEU A 673 66.77 55.78 5.70
N VAL A 674 67.90 56.22 6.22
CA VAL A 674 68.72 57.27 5.61
C VAL A 674 69.20 56.83 4.22
N LEU A 675 68.90 57.62 3.18
CA LEU A 675 69.35 57.35 1.81
C LEU A 675 70.87 57.52 1.69
N PRO A 676 71.61 56.52 1.16
CA PRO A 676 73.07 56.55 1.21
C PRO A 676 73.69 57.56 0.23
N THR A 677 74.80 58.17 0.64
CA THR A 677 75.63 59.03 -0.21
C THR A 677 76.60 58.20 -1.03
N LEU A 678 76.43 58.19 -2.36
CA LEU A 678 77.34 57.53 -3.28
C LEU A 678 78.28 58.55 -3.94
N THR A 679 79.40 58.07 -4.48
CA THR A 679 80.35 58.88 -5.27
C THR A 679 80.68 58.19 -6.60
N LYS A 680 80.62 58.92 -7.73
CA LYS A 680 81.03 58.45 -9.06
C LYS A 680 81.99 59.47 -9.67
N THR A 681 83.07 59.02 -10.28
CA THR A 681 84.11 59.90 -10.85
C THR A 681 83.54 60.79 -11.96
N SER A 682 83.92 62.06 -11.97
CA SER A 682 83.48 63.09 -12.94
C SER A 682 81.97 63.34 -13.00
N HIS A 683 81.20 62.89 -12.00
CA HIS A 683 79.74 63.07 -11.96
C HIS A 683 79.28 63.51 -10.56
N SER A 684 78.29 64.37 -10.48
CA SER A 684 77.53 64.61 -9.24
C SER A 684 76.34 63.66 -9.16
N LEU A 685 76.01 63.22 -7.94
CA LEU A 685 74.76 62.50 -7.68
C LEU A 685 73.63 63.52 -7.70
N ASP A 686 72.69 63.40 -8.66
CA ASP A 686 71.45 64.19 -8.66
C ASP A 686 70.64 63.77 -7.43
N GLY A 687 70.36 62.47 -7.32
CA GLY A 687 69.70 61.86 -6.17
C GLY A 687 69.19 60.46 -6.49
N TRP A 688 68.23 60.01 -5.69
CA TRP A 688 67.64 58.69 -5.74
C TRP A 688 66.27 58.70 -6.45
N TYR A 689 66.04 57.71 -7.31
CA TYR A 689 64.87 57.60 -8.19
C TYR A 689 64.28 56.19 -8.18
N GLY A 690 62.98 56.08 -8.51
CA GLY A 690 62.28 54.79 -8.63
C GLY A 690 62.37 54.18 -10.03
N SER A 691 62.16 52.87 -10.13
CA SER A 691 62.21 52.11 -11.39
C SER A 691 61.21 52.55 -12.46
N SER A 692 60.08 53.15 -12.08
CA SER A 692 58.90 53.28 -12.93
C SER A 692 58.88 54.47 -13.89
N SER A 693 59.93 55.28 -13.95
CA SER A 693 60.10 56.34 -14.99
C SER A 693 61.44 57.08 -14.98
N LEU A 694 62.23 57.02 -13.89
CA LEU A 694 63.34 57.95 -13.60
C LEU A 694 62.95 59.45 -13.60
N ALA A 695 61.67 59.80 -13.79
CA ALA A 695 61.21 61.18 -13.94
C ALA A 695 60.92 61.88 -12.60
N THR A 696 60.73 61.13 -11.51
CA THR A 696 60.41 61.68 -10.19
C THR A 696 61.47 61.30 -9.16
N LYS A 697 62.10 62.33 -8.58
CA LYS A 697 63.13 62.20 -7.54
C LYS A 697 62.48 61.78 -6.22
N ILE A 698 63.00 60.72 -5.60
CA ILE A 698 62.53 60.20 -4.30
C ILE A 698 63.18 60.97 -3.14
N GLY A 699 64.45 61.34 -3.28
CA GLY A 699 65.20 62.09 -2.29
C GLY A 699 66.64 62.35 -2.75
N ASN A 700 67.35 63.19 -2.02
CA ASN A 700 68.78 63.40 -2.15
C ASN A 700 69.55 62.34 -1.32
N ALA A 701 70.88 62.36 -1.39
CA ALA A 701 71.68 61.61 -0.45
C ALA A 701 71.61 62.23 0.96
N GLY A 702 71.39 61.38 1.97
CA GLY A 702 71.24 61.79 3.37
C GLY A 702 69.79 62.04 3.82
N ASP A 703 68.81 62.05 2.90
CA ASP A 703 67.40 62.23 3.27
C ASP A 703 66.84 60.94 3.91
N ASP A 704 65.99 61.08 4.93
CA ASP A 704 65.28 59.96 5.55
C ASP A 704 64.18 59.41 4.62
N TYR A 705 64.08 58.07 4.53
CA TYR A 705 63.13 57.40 3.65
C TYR A 705 62.36 56.27 4.36
N ALA A 706 61.03 56.41 4.38
CA ALA A 706 60.09 55.40 4.87
C ALA A 706 59.41 54.66 3.69
N PRO A 707 59.94 53.52 3.23
CA PRO A 707 59.30 52.75 2.17
C PRO A 707 57.96 52.16 2.63
N SER A 708 56.94 52.24 1.78
CA SER A 708 55.68 51.52 1.94
C SER A 708 55.69 50.11 1.31
N SER A 709 56.78 49.75 0.61
CA SER A 709 57.02 48.44 0.01
C SER A 709 58.49 48.28 -0.37
N SER A 710 58.98 47.03 -0.40
CA SER A 710 60.29 46.68 -0.95
C SER A 710 60.43 47.18 -2.39
N ARG A 711 61.56 47.83 -2.71
CA ARG A 711 61.79 48.46 -4.02
C ARG A 711 63.27 48.67 -4.30
N THR A 712 63.61 48.72 -5.59
CA THR A 712 64.95 49.07 -6.06
C THR A 712 65.04 50.58 -6.26
N LEU A 713 66.10 51.21 -5.72
CA LEU A 713 66.38 52.63 -5.90
C LEU A 713 67.56 52.81 -6.87
N TYR A 714 67.44 53.78 -7.76
CA TYR A 714 68.41 54.10 -8.80
C TYR A 714 69.06 55.45 -8.49
N ALA A 715 70.39 55.46 -8.40
CA ALA A 715 71.19 56.67 -8.28
C ALA A 715 71.34 57.32 -9.66
N LYS A 716 70.77 58.51 -9.85
CA LYS A 716 70.91 59.29 -11.08
C LYS A 716 72.11 60.21 -10.98
N TRP A 717 72.94 60.22 -12.01
CA TRP A 717 74.20 60.95 -12.06
C TRP A 717 74.16 62.01 -13.16
N VAL A 718 74.66 63.21 -12.88
CA VAL A 718 74.88 64.26 -13.87
C VAL A 718 76.39 64.39 -14.08
N GLU A 719 76.84 64.49 -15.32
CA GLU A 719 78.25 64.74 -15.61
C GLU A 719 78.66 66.13 -15.09
N ALA A 720 79.85 66.23 -14.49
CA ALA A 720 80.32 67.44 -13.83
C ALA A 720 80.84 68.48 -14.85
N SER A 721 79.97 69.00 -15.72
CA SER A 721 80.32 69.97 -16.76
C SER A 721 79.36 71.17 -16.87
N ALA A 722 79.85 72.34 -16.44
CA ALA A 722 79.74 73.66 -17.10
C ALA A 722 78.38 74.32 -17.48
N TYR A 723 77.19 73.72 -17.29
CA TYR A 723 75.91 74.35 -17.71
C TYR A 723 75.25 75.31 -16.70
N ALA A 724 76.00 75.87 -15.75
CA ALA A 724 75.51 76.96 -14.90
C ALA A 724 75.55 78.29 -15.67
N THR A 725 74.41 78.74 -16.19
CA THR A 725 74.26 80.04 -16.85
C THR A 725 74.52 81.18 -15.86
N GLY A 726 75.66 81.88 -16.02
CA GLY A 726 75.89 83.18 -15.36
C GLY A 726 74.97 84.29 -15.93
N ASP A 727 75.22 85.54 -15.54
CA ASP A 727 74.34 86.74 -15.68
C ASP A 727 73.95 87.19 -17.13
N ASN A 728 73.99 86.30 -18.12
CA ASN A 728 73.57 86.54 -19.49
C ASN A 728 72.09 86.95 -19.57
N THR A 729 71.77 87.96 -20.38
CA THR A 729 70.39 88.43 -20.54
C THR A 729 69.69 87.66 -21.65
N LYS A 730 68.63 86.92 -21.32
CA LYS A 730 67.73 86.31 -22.32
C LYS A 730 67.01 87.42 -23.09
N ILE A 731 67.03 87.33 -24.42
CA ILE A 731 66.44 88.36 -25.32
C ILE A 731 65.30 87.84 -26.19
N GLY A 732 65.11 86.53 -26.23
CA GLY A 732 64.07 85.89 -27.04
C GLY A 732 64.06 84.38 -26.93
N SER A 733 62.99 83.79 -27.45
CA SER A 733 62.80 82.36 -27.66
C SER A 733 62.09 82.15 -29.00
N ILE A 734 62.36 81.02 -29.66
CA ILE A 734 61.66 80.56 -30.86
C ILE A 734 61.23 79.11 -30.61
N THR A 735 59.95 78.80 -30.75
CA THR A 735 59.53 77.39 -30.88
C THR A 735 59.47 77.04 -32.36
N THR A 736 60.08 75.93 -32.76
CA THR A 736 60.05 75.42 -34.13
C THR A 736 58.70 74.80 -34.45
N GLN A 737 58.33 74.84 -35.73
CA GLN A 737 57.29 73.98 -36.27
C GLN A 737 57.81 73.27 -37.51
N ASP A 738 57.50 71.98 -37.65
CA ASP A 738 57.89 71.18 -38.82
C ASP A 738 57.27 71.76 -40.11
N ASP A 739 57.86 71.46 -41.27
CA ASP A 739 57.50 71.99 -42.60
C ASP A 739 57.57 73.54 -42.76
N VAL A 740 57.76 74.34 -41.70
CA VAL A 740 57.67 75.82 -41.75
C VAL A 740 59.01 76.51 -41.46
N GLY A 741 59.67 76.97 -42.53
CA GLY A 741 60.87 77.81 -42.43
C GLY A 741 60.55 79.20 -41.87
N ASN A 742 60.78 79.39 -40.57
CA ASN A 742 60.39 80.61 -39.85
C ASN A 742 61.56 81.58 -39.67
N SER A 743 61.24 82.87 -39.53
CA SER A 743 62.21 83.95 -39.31
C SER A 743 61.73 84.90 -38.21
N THR A 744 62.41 84.91 -37.07
CA THR A 744 62.05 85.75 -35.92
C THR A 744 63.10 86.84 -35.66
N TYR A 745 62.63 88.04 -35.33
CA TYR A 745 63.45 89.23 -35.08
C TYR A 745 63.37 89.66 -33.61
N PHE A 746 64.52 89.85 -32.98
CA PHE A 746 64.66 90.34 -31.61
C PHE A 746 65.43 91.66 -31.62
N ALA A 747 64.90 92.69 -30.96
CA ALA A 747 65.53 94.02 -30.88
C ALA A 747 65.87 94.35 -29.44
N ASN A 748 67.14 94.63 -29.15
CA ASN A 748 67.60 95.05 -27.83
C ASN A 748 68.74 96.09 -27.94
N ALA A 749 68.60 97.22 -27.23
CA ALA A 749 69.61 98.27 -27.10
C ALA A 749 70.32 98.71 -28.41
N GLY A 750 69.58 98.80 -29.53
CA GLY A 750 70.13 99.19 -30.84
C GLY A 750 70.76 98.06 -31.66
N THR A 751 70.79 96.84 -31.12
CA THR A 751 71.07 95.60 -31.86
C THR A 751 69.76 94.97 -32.30
N GLN A 752 69.69 94.47 -33.54
CA GLN A 752 68.64 93.57 -34.01
C GLN A 752 69.27 92.24 -34.39
N ILE A 753 68.66 91.14 -33.95
CA ILE A 753 69.05 89.78 -34.31
C ILE A 753 67.87 89.13 -35.02
N GLN A 754 68.10 88.66 -36.24
CA GLN A 754 67.21 87.81 -36.99
C GLN A 754 67.74 86.38 -36.95
N VAL A 755 66.91 85.41 -36.55
CA VAL A 755 67.21 83.99 -36.71
C VAL A 755 66.24 83.40 -37.72
N THR A 756 66.78 82.63 -38.66
CA THR A 756 66.04 81.98 -39.73
C THR A 756 66.52 80.54 -39.88
N TYR A 757 65.61 79.58 -39.83
CA TYR A 757 65.88 78.17 -40.08
C TYR A 757 65.05 77.69 -41.28
N PRO A 758 65.56 76.76 -42.11
CA PRO A 758 64.76 76.15 -43.17
C PRO A 758 63.78 75.11 -42.60
N PRO A 759 62.72 74.72 -43.34
CA PRO A 759 61.90 73.56 -43.01
C PRO A 759 62.77 72.32 -42.74
N ASP A 760 62.30 71.45 -41.86
CA ASP A 760 62.88 70.13 -41.54
C ASP A 760 64.31 70.18 -40.97
N ALA A 761 64.85 71.37 -40.70
CA ALA A 761 66.17 71.54 -40.10
C ALA A 761 66.22 71.01 -38.66
N LEU A 762 65.09 71.09 -37.95
CA LEU A 762 64.89 70.79 -36.53
C LEU A 762 63.46 70.24 -36.33
N PRO A 763 63.23 69.29 -35.40
CA PRO A 763 61.89 68.72 -35.15
C PRO A 763 60.86 69.72 -34.61
N ASP A 764 59.58 69.40 -34.81
CA ASP A 764 58.41 70.13 -34.28
C ASP A 764 58.49 70.42 -32.76
N GLU A 765 57.92 71.54 -32.32
CA GLU A 765 57.86 72.02 -30.93
C GLU A 765 59.22 72.26 -30.20
N THR A 766 60.36 72.19 -30.89
CA THR A 766 61.66 72.47 -30.25
C THR A 766 61.82 73.96 -29.91
N VAL A 767 62.17 74.27 -28.66
CA VAL A 767 62.42 75.66 -28.21
C VAL A 767 63.90 76.04 -28.33
N LEU A 768 64.19 77.10 -29.07
CA LEU A 768 65.49 77.76 -29.12
C LEU A 768 65.47 79.05 -28.31
N ASP A 769 66.19 79.07 -27.20
CA ASP A 769 66.44 80.29 -26.42
C ASP A 769 67.64 81.08 -26.95
N ILE A 770 67.56 82.41 -26.87
CA ILE A 770 68.64 83.31 -27.32
C ILE A 770 69.03 84.27 -26.20
N TYR A 771 70.34 84.30 -25.92
CA TYR A 771 70.95 85.12 -24.89
C TYR A 771 71.96 86.11 -25.51
N LEU A 772 72.02 87.32 -24.96
CA LEU A 772 73.15 88.23 -25.17
C LEU A 772 74.03 88.22 -23.93
N LEU A 773 75.35 88.16 -24.16
CA LEU A 773 76.34 88.25 -23.10
C LEU A 773 76.28 89.67 -22.51
N SER A 774 75.99 89.78 -21.21
CA SER A 774 75.91 91.06 -20.49
C SER A 774 77.28 91.53 -20.01
N ASP A 775 78.15 90.59 -19.66
CA ASP A 775 79.51 90.81 -19.18
C ASP A 775 80.46 91.22 -20.32
N SER A 776 80.56 92.53 -20.51
CA SER A 776 81.41 93.14 -21.55
C SER A 776 82.91 92.97 -21.26
N ASP A 777 83.32 92.84 -19.99
CA ASP A 777 84.72 92.71 -19.61
C ASP A 777 85.23 91.29 -19.92
N ARG A 778 84.41 90.27 -19.68
CA ARG A 778 84.72 88.88 -20.08
C ARG A 778 84.79 88.71 -21.59
N ALA A 779 83.94 89.39 -22.35
CA ALA A 779 84.01 89.41 -23.82
C ALA A 779 85.34 90.02 -24.31
N ASN A 780 85.74 91.18 -23.77
CA ASN A 780 86.99 91.85 -24.11
C ASN A 780 88.25 91.07 -23.68
N SER A 781 88.14 90.26 -22.62
CA SER A 781 89.23 89.41 -22.13
C SER A 781 89.50 88.18 -23.01
N LEU A 782 88.43 87.54 -23.53
CA LEU A 782 88.54 86.24 -24.21
C LEU A 782 88.60 86.36 -25.75
N VAL A 783 88.18 87.50 -26.31
CA VAL A 783 88.08 87.69 -27.77
C VAL A 783 89.10 88.73 -28.26
N PRO A 784 90.08 88.37 -29.12
CA PRO A 784 91.15 89.29 -29.50
C PRO A 784 90.70 90.45 -30.41
N GLY A 785 90.78 91.69 -29.91
CA GLY A 785 90.88 92.92 -30.70
C GLY A 785 89.60 93.73 -30.91
N ASP A 786 89.77 95.06 -30.97
CA ASP A 786 88.79 96.17 -30.88
C ASP A 786 87.64 96.20 -31.92
N LYS A 787 87.43 95.14 -32.71
CA LYS A 787 86.39 95.07 -33.74
C LYS A 787 85.55 93.80 -33.70
N SER A 788 85.62 93.01 -32.64
CA SER A 788 84.88 91.75 -32.53
C SER A 788 83.48 91.95 -31.94
N PHE A 789 82.52 91.09 -32.32
CA PHE A 789 81.17 91.04 -31.75
C PHE A 789 80.91 89.63 -31.18
N VAL A 790 80.18 89.55 -30.07
CA VAL A 790 80.00 88.30 -29.31
C VAL A 790 78.52 87.94 -29.20
N LEU A 791 78.19 86.68 -29.50
CA LEU A 791 76.84 86.14 -29.45
C LEU A 791 76.85 84.78 -28.77
N ASN A 792 76.15 84.62 -27.64
CA ASN A 792 76.11 83.37 -26.91
C ASN A 792 74.80 82.62 -27.18
N LEU A 793 74.88 81.56 -27.97
CA LEU A 793 73.75 80.71 -28.31
C LEU A 793 73.84 79.43 -27.48
N ALA A 794 73.16 79.44 -26.33
CA ALA A 794 72.87 78.26 -25.53
C ALA A 794 71.47 77.80 -25.88
N VAL A 795 71.33 76.53 -26.26
CA VAL A 795 70.07 75.97 -26.76
C VAL A 795 69.75 74.70 -25.98
N ASP A 796 68.58 74.65 -25.38
CA ASP A 796 68.16 73.61 -24.43
C ASP A 796 67.03 72.80 -25.09
N TRP A 797 67.32 71.54 -25.43
CA TRP A 797 66.45 70.71 -26.28
C TRP A 797 65.99 69.46 -25.53
N LEU A 798 64.69 69.26 -25.43
CA LEU A 798 64.10 67.94 -25.28
C LEU A 798 63.06 67.76 -26.39
N ALA A 799 63.23 66.72 -27.21
CA ALA A 799 62.09 66.15 -27.92
C ALA A 799 61.08 65.59 -26.89
N ALA A 800 59.82 65.38 -27.30
CA ALA A 800 58.77 64.90 -26.40
C ALA A 800 59.04 63.50 -25.77
N ASP A 801 60.02 62.77 -26.29
CA ASP A 801 60.52 61.49 -25.77
C ASP A 801 61.76 61.60 -24.86
N GLY A 802 62.32 62.80 -24.71
CA GLY A 802 63.52 63.08 -23.90
C GLY A 802 64.86 62.99 -24.63
N THR A 803 64.88 62.93 -25.96
CA THR A 803 66.12 62.91 -26.76
C THR A 803 66.60 64.30 -27.18
N VAL A 804 67.90 64.43 -27.51
CA VAL A 804 68.54 65.67 -27.98
C VAL A 804 68.64 65.66 -29.52
N PRO A 805 68.03 66.61 -30.25
CA PRO A 805 68.09 66.67 -31.72
C PRO A 805 69.43 67.20 -32.26
N ASN A 806 69.79 66.78 -33.48
CA ASN A 806 70.89 67.35 -34.27
C ASN A 806 70.32 67.98 -35.56
N THR A 807 70.90 69.09 -36.05
CA THR A 807 70.56 69.63 -37.38
C THR A 807 70.95 68.66 -38.47
N VAL A 808 70.05 68.39 -39.43
CA VAL A 808 70.35 67.49 -40.55
C VAL A 808 71.52 68.02 -41.38
N GLU A 809 72.50 67.16 -41.65
CA GLU A 809 73.72 67.53 -42.38
C GLU A 809 73.37 68.25 -43.70
N ARG A 810 73.84 69.51 -43.84
CA ARG A 810 73.55 70.50 -44.91
C ARG A 810 72.32 71.42 -44.74
N MET A 811 71.59 71.39 -43.63
CA MET A 811 70.52 72.37 -43.34
C MET A 811 70.86 73.29 -42.14
N PRO A 812 71.76 74.27 -42.31
CA PRO A 812 72.23 75.12 -41.22
C PRO A 812 71.20 76.18 -40.78
N ILE A 813 71.13 76.45 -39.48
CA ILE A 813 70.40 77.59 -38.94
C ILE A 813 71.20 78.87 -39.25
N THR A 814 70.53 79.89 -39.79
CA THR A 814 71.15 81.17 -40.18
C THR A 814 70.79 82.26 -39.17
N VAL A 815 71.80 82.96 -38.66
CA VAL A 815 71.62 84.10 -37.73
C VAL A 815 72.23 85.35 -38.35
N MET A 816 71.43 86.40 -38.51
CA MET A 816 71.88 87.73 -38.96
C MET A 816 71.78 88.74 -37.83
N VAL A 817 72.89 89.40 -37.53
CA VAL A 817 73.00 90.44 -36.50
C VAL A 817 73.19 91.79 -37.19
N THR A 818 72.36 92.77 -36.84
CA THR A 818 72.40 94.14 -37.36
C THR A 818 72.60 95.11 -36.19
N ASN A 819 73.70 95.87 -36.21
CA ASN A 819 74.00 96.92 -35.23
C ASN A 819 74.93 97.96 -35.89
N PRO A 820 74.66 99.28 -35.80
CA PRO A 820 75.49 100.34 -36.39
C PRO A 820 76.98 100.34 -35.99
N ALA A 821 77.31 99.74 -34.84
CA ALA A 821 78.67 99.58 -34.33
C ALA A 821 79.48 98.50 -35.07
N ILE A 822 78.81 97.51 -35.70
CA ILE A 822 79.46 96.50 -36.54
C ILE A 822 80.07 97.21 -37.76
N LYS A 823 81.33 96.92 -38.06
CA LYS A 823 82.04 97.43 -39.24
C LYS A 823 82.49 96.28 -40.13
N LYS A 824 82.61 96.56 -41.42
CA LYS A 824 83.15 95.60 -42.38
C LYS A 824 84.53 95.12 -41.93
N GLY A 825 84.68 93.81 -41.76
CA GLY A 825 85.86 93.15 -41.21
C GLY A 825 85.77 92.78 -39.72
N SER A 826 84.70 93.13 -39.01
CA SER A 826 84.42 92.66 -37.64
C SER A 826 84.23 91.13 -37.61
N ARG A 827 84.84 90.43 -36.64
CA ARG A 827 84.61 88.98 -36.44
C ARG A 827 83.49 88.72 -35.43
N VAL A 828 82.78 87.59 -35.57
CA VAL A 828 81.69 87.17 -34.70
C VAL A 828 82.06 85.87 -34.00
N TYR A 829 81.87 85.78 -32.68
CA TYR A 829 82.27 84.61 -31.88
C TYR A 829 81.16 84.12 -30.93
N SER A 830 81.12 82.81 -30.69
CA SER A 830 80.36 82.16 -29.60
C SER A 830 81.25 81.86 -28.41
N LEU A 831 80.68 81.87 -27.19
CA LEU A 831 81.37 81.51 -25.94
C LEU A 831 80.57 80.49 -25.11
N LEU A 832 81.03 79.24 -25.09
CA LEU A 832 80.48 78.17 -24.27
C LEU A 832 81.49 77.81 -23.17
N GLY A 833 81.16 78.14 -21.91
CA GLY A 833 82.12 78.11 -20.80
C GLY A 833 83.28 79.07 -21.04
N GLU A 834 84.50 78.54 -21.05
CA GLU A 834 85.75 79.24 -21.43
C GLU A 834 86.10 79.09 -22.93
N THR A 835 85.34 78.30 -23.69
CA THR A 835 85.65 78.00 -25.09
C THR A 835 85.12 79.08 -26.02
N VAL A 836 86.02 79.71 -26.80
CA VAL A 836 85.66 80.70 -27.83
C VAL A 836 85.66 80.06 -29.21
N THR A 837 84.55 80.13 -29.92
CA THR A 837 84.41 79.60 -31.30
C THR A 837 84.21 80.76 -32.27
N ASP A 838 85.05 80.87 -33.30
CA ASP A 838 84.89 81.86 -34.39
C ASP A 838 83.78 81.41 -35.35
N LEU A 839 82.79 82.27 -35.56
CA LEU A 839 81.60 82.01 -36.35
C LEU A 839 81.62 82.73 -37.72
N GLY A 840 82.59 83.60 -37.98
CA GLY A 840 82.71 84.32 -39.26
C GLY A 840 83.03 85.82 -39.17
N VAL A 841 82.92 86.51 -40.31
CA VAL A 841 83.33 87.91 -40.48
C VAL A 841 82.23 88.75 -41.15
N ALA A 842 81.95 89.93 -40.61
CA ALA A 842 81.06 90.94 -41.18
C ALA A 842 81.57 91.45 -42.54
N LEU A 843 80.79 91.22 -43.61
CA LEU A 843 81.17 91.58 -44.98
C LEU A 843 80.76 93.01 -45.38
N VAL A 844 79.94 93.67 -44.58
CA VAL A 844 79.43 95.03 -44.76
C VAL A 844 79.39 95.79 -43.43
N ASP A 845 79.32 97.11 -43.48
CA ASP A 845 79.08 97.93 -42.28
C ASP A 845 77.63 97.76 -41.82
N GLY A 846 77.44 97.65 -40.50
CA GLY A 846 76.13 97.60 -39.86
C GLY A 846 75.52 96.20 -39.68
N SER A 847 76.01 95.14 -40.33
CA SER A 847 75.54 93.77 -40.09
C SER A 847 76.55 92.65 -40.35
N ALA A 848 76.26 91.47 -39.78
CA ALA A 848 76.99 90.22 -39.97
C ALA A 848 76.01 89.03 -40.04
N THR A 849 76.40 87.94 -40.72
CA THR A 849 75.59 86.71 -40.84
C THR A 849 76.43 85.49 -40.51
N VAL A 850 75.84 84.54 -39.78
CA VAL A 850 76.46 83.35 -39.19
C VAL A 850 75.60 82.11 -39.49
N LEU A 851 76.24 80.94 -39.58
CA LEU A 851 75.59 79.63 -39.77
C LEU A 851 75.98 78.66 -38.63
N ILE A 852 75.04 77.87 -38.11
CA ILE A 852 75.22 76.97 -36.95
C ILE A 852 74.84 75.53 -37.33
N THR A 853 75.59 74.52 -36.86
CA THR A 853 75.49 73.13 -37.38
C THR A 853 75.71 71.91 -36.45
N GLU A 854 76.05 71.95 -35.14
CA GLU A 854 76.11 70.68 -34.32
C GLU A 854 76.23 70.75 -32.76
N VAL A 855 76.11 69.55 -32.12
CA VAL A 855 76.43 69.00 -30.74
C VAL A 855 75.52 69.35 -29.52
N SER A 856 75.23 68.47 -28.52
CA SER A 856 75.93 67.27 -27.93
C SER A 856 75.02 66.11 -27.41
N GLU A 857 75.59 64.98 -26.96
CA GLU A 857 74.93 63.68 -26.64
C GLU A 857 74.74 63.38 -25.11
N ILE A 858 73.78 62.50 -24.72
CA ILE A 858 73.52 62.05 -23.31
C ILE A 858 73.47 60.51 -23.22
N VAL A 859 74.08 59.90 -22.17
CA VAL A 859 74.16 58.44 -21.97
C VAL A 859 73.25 57.93 -20.84
N VAL A 860 72.45 56.88 -21.10
CA VAL A 860 71.66 56.12 -20.10
C VAL A 860 72.25 54.72 -19.89
N VAL A 861 72.29 54.24 -18.65
CA VAL A 861 72.93 52.96 -18.27
C VAL A 861 71.92 51.80 -18.26
N LEU A 862 72.24 50.71 -18.95
CA LEU A 862 71.46 49.46 -18.97
C LEU A 862 71.72 48.59 -17.73
N THR A 863 70.73 47.81 -17.29
CA THR A 863 70.75 46.97 -16.07
C THR A 863 70.16 45.57 -16.30
N ASN A 864 70.26 44.67 -15.30
CA ASN A 864 69.63 43.35 -15.35
C ASN A 864 68.08 43.47 -15.29
N PRO A 865 67.32 42.44 -15.71
CA PRO A 865 65.86 42.44 -15.60
C PRO A 865 65.38 42.31 -14.15
N ASP A 866 64.11 42.68 -13.92
CA ASP A 866 63.40 42.36 -12.68
C ASP A 866 63.13 40.84 -12.54
N ALA A 867 62.62 40.43 -11.37
CA ALA A 867 62.23 39.05 -11.13
C ALA A 867 60.95 38.66 -11.94
N PRO A 868 60.90 37.46 -12.54
CA PRO A 868 59.65 36.83 -12.95
C PRO A 868 58.66 36.65 -11.80
N THR A 869 57.37 36.60 -12.09
CA THR A 869 56.29 36.46 -11.09
C THR A 869 55.30 35.35 -11.48
N GLY A 870 54.33 35.02 -10.61
CA GLY A 870 53.23 34.10 -10.96
C GLY A 870 53.64 32.65 -11.23
N VAL A 871 54.68 32.15 -10.57
CA VAL A 871 55.21 30.79 -10.83
C VAL A 871 54.25 29.71 -10.35
N SER A 872 53.89 28.83 -11.27
CA SER A 872 52.99 27.69 -11.10
C SER A 872 53.57 26.47 -11.82
N ALA A 873 53.18 25.26 -11.40
CA ALA A 873 53.66 24.03 -12.02
C ALA A 873 52.54 22.98 -12.12
N THR A 874 52.59 22.19 -13.19
CA THR A 874 51.74 21.00 -13.37
C THR A 874 52.63 19.77 -13.53
N THR A 875 52.37 18.72 -12.77
CA THR A 875 53.20 17.51 -12.70
C THR A 875 52.64 16.37 -13.54
N THR A 876 53.55 15.51 -14.00
CA THR A 876 53.26 14.18 -14.54
C THR A 876 53.92 13.12 -13.62
N THR A 877 54.19 11.92 -14.13
CA THR A 877 54.82 10.85 -13.36
C THR A 877 56.31 11.06 -13.12
N ASN A 878 57.00 11.83 -13.98
CA ASN A 878 58.46 12.06 -13.88
C ASN A 878 58.91 13.46 -14.34
N SER A 879 57.98 14.41 -14.51
CA SER A 879 58.30 15.78 -14.96
C SER A 879 57.30 16.79 -14.41
N ALA A 880 57.69 18.07 -14.43
CA ALA A 880 56.82 19.20 -14.15
C ALA A 880 56.95 20.25 -15.25
N THR A 881 55.83 20.77 -15.74
CA THR A 881 55.79 21.95 -16.62
C THR A 881 55.50 23.19 -15.79
N ILE A 882 56.47 24.10 -15.75
CA ILE A 882 56.47 25.35 -14.98
C ILE A 882 56.00 26.48 -15.90
N THR A 883 55.05 27.29 -15.41
CA THR A 883 54.48 28.46 -16.08
C THR A 883 54.62 29.70 -15.19
N PHE A 884 54.94 30.85 -15.78
CA PHE A 884 55.22 32.09 -15.05
C PHE A 884 54.89 33.34 -15.88
N THR A 885 55.03 34.52 -15.27
CA THR A 885 54.84 35.84 -15.90
C THR A 885 56.18 36.53 -16.05
N ALA A 886 56.40 37.19 -17.20
CA ALA A 886 57.61 37.94 -17.50
C ALA A 886 57.84 39.13 -16.53
N PRO A 887 59.09 39.60 -16.37
CA PRO A 887 59.41 40.76 -15.53
C PRO A 887 58.78 42.04 -16.05
N VAL A 888 58.42 42.95 -15.13
CA VAL A 888 57.82 44.25 -15.49
C VAL A 888 58.88 45.19 -16.08
N GLY A 889 60.07 45.28 -15.49
CA GLY A 889 61.24 45.94 -16.05
C GLY A 889 62.21 44.96 -16.73
N ASN A 890 62.60 45.25 -17.97
CA ASN A 890 63.65 44.52 -18.68
C ASN A 890 65.07 45.08 -18.41
N GLY A 891 65.22 46.10 -17.55
CA GLY A 891 66.49 46.78 -17.32
C GLY A 891 67.02 47.60 -18.51
N GLY A 892 66.17 47.91 -19.49
CA GLY A 892 66.55 48.61 -20.72
C GLY A 892 67.11 47.70 -21.83
N ALA A 893 67.30 46.40 -21.57
CA ALA A 893 67.76 45.45 -22.58
C ALA A 893 66.85 44.21 -22.65
N SER A 894 66.54 43.75 -23.87
CA SER A 894 65.59 42.65 -24.09
C SER A 894 65.96 41.38 -23.32
N VAL A 895 64.98 40.81 -22.62
CA VAL A 895 65.11 39.50 -21.96
C VAL A 895 65.22 38.43 -23.03
N THR A 896 66.29 37.64 -22.98
CA THR A 896 66.64 36.61 -23.98
C THR A 896 66.35 35.19 -23.48
N THR A 897 66.45 34.95 -22.16
CA THR A 897 66.32 33.61 -21.57
C THR A 897 65.68 33.69 -20.18
N TYR A 898 64.90 32.69 -19.84
CA TYR A 898 64.42 32.38 -18.50
C TYR A 898 64.99 31.04 -18.05
N VAL A 899 65.24 30.91 -16.74
CA VAL A 899 65.72 29.66 -16.11
C VAL A 899 64.79 29.33 -14.95
N ALA A 900 64.11 28.18 -15.02
CA ALA A 900 63.29 27.63 -13.94
C ALA A 900 64.09 26.57 -13.17
N THR A 901 63.94 26.50 -11.85
CA THR A 901 64.70 25.58 -10.96
C THR A 901 63.81 25.02 -9.86
N ALA A 902 63.86 23.70 -9.67
CA ALA A 902 63.17 22.96 -8.62
C ALA A 902 63.89 23.06 -7.27
N SER A 903 63.17 22.79 -6.18
CA SER A 903 63.68 22.79 -4.79
C SER A 903 64.86 21.85 -4.54
N THR A 904 65.02 20.83 -5.37
CA THR A 904 66.08 19.81 -5.36
C THR A 904 67.24 20.10 -6.31
N GLY A 905 67.14 21.16 -7.13
CA GLY A 905 68.23 21.68 -7.97
C GLY A 905 68.12 21.39 -9.47
N GLU A 906 67.21 20.52 -9.91
CA GLU A 906 66.91 20.30 -11.33
C GLU A 906 66.39 21.59 -11.96
N SER A 907 66.75 21.85 -13.22
CA SER A 907 66.40 23.10 -13.89
C SER A 907 66.16 22.93 -15.38
N CYS A 908 65.49 23.92 -15.98
CA CYS A 908 65.31 24.01 -17.41
C CYS A 908 65.34 25.49 -17.84
N SER A 909 65.62 25.76 -19.12
CA SER A 909 65.69 27.12 -19.66
C SER A 909 64.80 27.29 -20.90
N SER A 910 64.23 28.48 -21.08
CA SER A 910 63.30 28.81 -22.17
C SER A 910 63.40 30.28 -22.56
N SER A 911 63.18 30.62 -23.83
CA SER A 911 62.98 32.02 -24.25
C SER A 911 61.54 32.52 -24.04
N GLY A 912 60.61 31.60 -23.77
CA GLY A 912 59.20 31.87 -23.44
C GLY A 912 58.90 31.74 -21.95
N THR A 913 57.66 32.05 -21.57
CA THR A 913 57.18 32.07 -20.18
C THR A 913 56.73 30.71 -19.64
N SER A 914 57.19 29.61 -20.26
CA SER A 914 56.99 28.25 -19.77
C SER A 914 58.19 27.36 -20.08
N CYS A 915 58.39 26.34 -19.24
CA CYS A 915 59.54 25.44 -19.32
C CYS A 915 59.26 24.13 -18.58
N THR A 916 59.74 22.99 -19.07
CA THR A 916 59.50 21.66 -18.44
C THR A 916 60.77 21.07 -17.86
N ILE A 917 60.73 20.69 -16.59
CA ILE A 917 61.79 19.98 -15.86
C ILE A 917 61.45 18.49 -15.85
N THR A 918 62.36 17.64 -16.34
CA THR A 918 62.20 16.18 -16.42
C THR A 918 63.19 15.45 -15.52
N GLY A 919 62.85 14.24 -15.07
CA GLY A 919 63.68 13.43 -14.18
C GLY A 919 63.32 13.58 -12.70
N LEU A 920 62.16 14.15 -12.40
CA LEU A 920 61.62 14.22 -11.05
C LEU A 920 61.23 12.81 -10.58
N SER A 921 61.48 12.50 -9.31
CA SER A 921 61.08 11.22 -8.70
C SER A 921 59.57 11.19 -8.51
N SER A 922 58.95 10.03 -8.69
CA SER A 922 57.52 9.83 -8.42
C SER A 922 57.19 10.05 -6.93
N SER A 923 55.95 10.39 -6.62
CA SER A 923 55.45 10.52 -5.24
C SER A 923 56.15 11.59 -4.39
N THR A 924 56.94 12.47 -5.00
CA THR A 924 57.79 13.46 -4.32
C THR A 924 57.25 14.87 -4.56
N GLY A 925 57.20 15.70 -3.52
CA GLY A 925 56.71 17.09 -3.60
C GLY A 925 57.83 18.09 -3.93
N TYR A 926 57.60 18.95 -4.93
CA TYR A 926 58.58 19.93 -5.44
C TYR A 926 58.02 21.36 -5.44
N THR A 927 58.86 22.36 -5.16
CA THR A 927 58.57 23.79 -5.40
C THR A 927 59.52 24.35 -6.46
N PHE A 928 59.12 25.41 -7.17
CA PHE A 928 59.85 25.93 -8.34
C PHE A 928 60.07 27.44 -8.28
N THR A 929 61.26 27.92 -8.68
CA THR A 929 61.62 29.35 -8.81
C THR A 929 62.10 29.66 -10.23
N VAL A 930 62.03 30.93 -10.66
CA VAL A 930 62.38 31.35 -12.04
C VAL A 930 63.22 32.63 -12.03
N ARG A 931 64.22 32.72 -12.91
CA ARG A 931 65.04 33.91 -13.19
C ARG A 931 64.94 34.33 -14.66
N ALA A 932 65.12 35.62 -14.94
CA ALA A 932 65.21 36.22 -16.27
C ALA A 932 66.65 36.63 -16.60
N ILE A 933 67.01 36.67 -17.89
CA ILE A 933 68.37 37.02 -18.36
C ILE A 933 68.26 37.97 -19.56
N ASN A 934 68.92 39.12 -19.51
CA ASN A 934 69.16 39.99 -20.68
C ASN A 934 70.66 40.06 -21.00
N SER A 935 71.07 40.96 -21.90
CA SER A 935 72.48 41.14 -22.28
C SER A 935 73.38 41.69 -21.16
N ILE A 936 72.82 42.22 -20.07
CA ILE A 936 73.57 42.76 -18.92
C ILE A 936 73.73 41.71 -17.83
N GLY A 937 72.71 40.87 -17.59
CA GLY A 937 72.82 39.74 -16.68
C GLY A 937 71.50 39.12 -16.26
N THR A 938 71.58 38.28 -15.22
CA THR A 938 70.46 37.52 -14.65
C THR A 938 69.77 38.29 -13.52
N SER A 939 68.43 38.22 -13.47
CA SER A 939 67.61 38.77 -12.39
C SER A 939 67.77 37.99 -11.09
N ILE A 940 67.23 38.54 -9.99
CA ILE A 940 66.94 37.75 -8.79
C ILE A 940 65.87 36.69 -9.11
N ALA A 941 65.82 35.62 -8.32
CA ALA A 941 64.80 34.59 -8.47
C ALA A 941 63.42 35.09 -8.03
N SER A 942 62.39 34.57 -8.67
CA SER A 942 61.00 34.70 -8.22
C SER A 942 60.79 34.11 -6.82
N LEU A 943 59.64 34.41 -6.22
CA LEU A 943 59.11 33.56 -5.15
C LEU A 943 58.90 32.13 -5.66
N ALA A 944 59.00 31.16 -4.76
CA ALA A 944 58.77 29.76 -5.07
C ALA A 944 57.26 29.47 -5.25
N SER A 945 56.93 28.52 -6.13
CA SER A 945 55.57 27.98 -6.25
C SER A 945 55.13 27.25 -4.97
N SER A 946 53.83 27.00 -4.85
CA SER A 946 53.30 25.94 -3.97
C SER A 946 53.93 24.58 -4.33
N SER A 947 53.97 23.66 -3.37
CA SER A 947 54.49 22.30 -3.57
C SER A 947 53.53 21.46 -4.42
N VAL A 948 54.06 20.78 -5.44
CA VAL A 948 53.30 19.89 -6.33
C VAL A 948 53.95 18.51 -6.38
N SER A 949 53.14 17.46 -6.29
CA SER A 949 53.59 16.05 -6.24
C SER A 949 53.45 15.37 -7.60
N THR A 950 54.39 14.48 -7.94
CA THR A 950 54.41 13.67 -9.16
C THR A 950 53.57 12.39 -9.04
N ALA A 951 52.92 11.98 -10.12
CA ALA A 951 52.00 10.82 -10.15
C ALA A 951 52.72 9.46 -10.26
N GLU A 952 52.00 8.36 -10.00
CA GLU A 952 52.54 7.00 -10.09
C GLU A 952 52.57 6.47 -11.54
N SER A 953 53.54 5.61 -11.87
CA SER A 953 53.86 5.26 -13.27
C SER A 953 53.10 4.02 -13.78
N ALA A 954 52.24 4.21 -14.78
CA ALA A 954 51.52 3.13 -15.47
C ALA A 954 52.02 2.95 -16.92
N SER A 955 52.24 1.70 -17.34
CA SER A 955 52.72 1.34 -18.67
C SER A 955 51.63 1.40 -19.76
N SER A 956 52.02 1.79 -20.97
CA SER A 956 51.14 2.27 -22.04
C SER A 956 50.44 1.21 -22.91
N SER A 957 49.21 1.51 -23.34
CA SER A 957 48.85 1.64 -24.77
C SER A 957 47.51 2.37 -24.93
N SER A 958 47.19 2.83 -26.14
CA SER A 958 46.37 4.04 -26.35
C SER A 958 45.03 3.87 -27.09
N SER A 959 44.19 4.88 -26.88
CA SER A 959 43.24 5.51 -27.81
C SER A 959 41.83 4.95 -28.09
N SER A 960 40.89 5.91 -28.01
CA SER A 960 39.68 6.13 -28.82
C SER A 960 38.40 5.30 -28.58
N SER A 961 37.47 5.99 -27.89
CA SER A 961 36.06 6.24 -28.28
C SER A 961 35.03 5.11 -28.42
N SER A 962 33.89 5.41 -27.78
CA SER A 962 32.49 5.11 -28.16
C SER A 962 31.95 3.67 -28.03
N SER A 963 31.03 3.57 -27.06
CA SER A 963 29.71 2.93 -27.14
C SER A 963 29.55 1.40 -27.10
N SER A 964 28.56 1.04 -26.27
CA SER A 964 27.62 -0.09 -26.37
C SER A 964 27.93 -1.43 -25.70
N SER A 965 26.97 -1.81 -24.83
CA SER A 965 26.45 -3.15 -24.52
C SER A 965 27.36 -4.25 -23.95
N GLY A 966 27.02 -4.67 -22.72
CA GLY A 966 26.55 -6.04 -22.50
C GLY A 966 27.31 -6.96 -21.53
N GLY A 967 26.68 -7.26 -20.39
CA GLY A 967 26.52 -8.66 -19.95
C GLY A 967 27.43 -9.26 -18.85
N SER A 968 26.89 -9.31 -17.62
CA SER A 968 26.67 -10.53 -16.81
C SER A 968 27.81 -11.28 -16.06
N GLY A 969 27.66 -11.34 -14.72
CA GLY A 969 28.04 -12.47 -13.81
C GLY A 969 29.53 -12.61 -13.39
N GLY A 970 29.90 -13.08 -12.19
CA GLY A 970 29.16 -13.44 -10.95
C GLY A 970 29.97 -14.34 -9.99
N GLY A 971 29.86 -14.18 -8.65
CA GLY A 971 30.52 -14.98 -7.58
C GLY A 971 32.04 -14.70 -7.38
N GLY A 972 32.70 -14.73 -6.20
CA GLY A 972 32.37 -15.17 -4.82
C GLY A 972 33.05 -16.52 -4.46
N GLY A 973 33.83 -16.76 -3.38
CA GLY A 973 34.46 -15.91 -2.34
C GLY A 973 34.97 -16.77 -1.13
N GLY A 974 35.89 -16.26 -0.27
CA GLY A 974 35.90 -16.53 1.19
C GLY A 974 36.98 -17.42 1.88
N GLY A 975 37.56 -16.90 2.98
CA GLY A 975 37.81 -17.66 4.25
C GLY A 975 39.11 -17.32 5.05
N GLY A 976 39.00 -16.77 6.28
CA GLY A 976 40.12 -16.29 7.16
C GLY A 976 40.94 -17.35 7.94
N GLY A 977 41.70 -17.06 9.02
CA GLY A 977 42.03 -15.83 9.80
C GLY A 977 42.86 -16.21 11.07
N GLY A 978 43.30 -15.38 12.05
CA GLY A 978 43.31 -13.91 12.28
C GLY A 978 43.61 -13.54 13.77
N GLY A 979 44.40 -12.49 14.08
CA GLY A 979 44.60 -11.89 15.44
C GLY A 979 46.03 -11.43 15.80
N GLY A 980 46.33 -10.18 16.19
CA GLY A 980 45.56 -8.92 16.22
C GLY A 980 46.46 -7.72 16.62
N GLY A 981 46.14 -6.46 16.26
CA GLY A 981 46.95 -5.31 16.73
C GLY A 981 46.89 -3.91 16.06
N ALA A 982 46.20 -3.72 14.91
CA ALA A 982 45.98 -2.41 14.23
C ALA A 982 47.23 -1.67 13.65
N PRO A 983 47.11 -0.87 12.55
CA PRO A 983 45.89 -0.28 11.99
C PRO A 983 45.60 -0.54 10.48
N VAL A 984 44.29 -0.65 10.18
CA VAL A 984 43.61 -0.46 8.88
C VAL A 984 43.91 -1.44 7.72
N ALA A 985 42.89 -2.27 7.44
CA ALA A 985 42.52 -2.98 6.19
C ALA A 985 43.23 -4.30 5.76
N ASP A 986 42.41 -5.37 5.79
CA ASP A 986 42.33 -6.55 4.88
C ASP A 986 43.18 -7.84 5.12
N PRO A 987 42.50 -9.00 5.30
CA PRO A 987 43.09 -10.34 5.07
C PRO A 987 42.13 -11.42 4.45
N GLU A 988 42.67 -12.36 3.65
CA GLU A 988 42.00 -13.61 3.20
C GLU A 988 42.94 -14.85 3.35
N GLU A 989 42.37 -16.07 3.28
CA GLU A 989 42.95 -17.44 3.43
C GLU A 989 43.23 -17.98 4.87
N LYS A 990 43.09 -19.28 5.21
CA LYS A 990 42.13 -20.37 4.87
C LYS A 990 42.37 -21.62 5.76
N GLU A 991 41.32 -22.29 6.28
CA GLU A 991 41.08 -23.78 6.35
C GLU A 991 40.12 -24.24 7.49
N LEU A 992 39.40 -25.36 7.22
CA LEU A 992 38.56 -26.13 8.16
C LEU A 992 39.36 -27.34 8.70
N ASP A 993 38.98 -27.89 9.86
CA ASP A 993 38.48 -29.29 9.95
C ASP A 993 37.99 -29.69 11.37
N ASP A 994 37.07 -30.66 11.39
CA ASP A 994 36.57 -31.53 12.47
C ASP A 994 36.01 -30.94 13.79
N LEU A 995 34.69 -31.12 14.01
CA LEU A 995 34.15 -32.19 14.88
C LEU A 995 32.60 -32.29 14.90
N ASP A 996 32.10 -33.40 14.31
CA ASP A 996 30.98 -34.28 14.73
C ASP A 996 29.63 -33.71 15.28
N PRO A 997 28.47 -33.95 14.60
CA PRO A 997 27.15 -33.48 15.02
C PRO A 997 26.25 -34.55 15.70
N GLU A 998 26.68 -35.20 16.79
CA GLU A 998 25.82 -36.09 17.60
C GLU A 998 25.93 -35.84 19.12
N LYS A 999 25.33 -34.75 19.60
CA LYS A 999 24.92 -34.46 21.01
C LYS A 999 24.28 -33.05 21.07
N GLU A 1000 23.21 -32.76 21.81
CA GLU A 1000 22.34 -33.56 22.68
C GLU A 1000 20.88 -33.43 22.22
N LEU A 1001 20.15 -34.54 22.24
CA LEU A 1001 18.70 -34.56 22.25
C LEU A 1001 18.30 -34.78 23.71
N ASP A 1002 17.91 -33.72 24.42
CA ASP A 1002 17.12 -33.70 25.68
C ASP A 1002 17.24 -32.31 26.34
N ASP A 1003 16.25 -31.44 26.11
CA ASP A 1003 15.72 -30.38 27.00
C ASP A 1003 14.99 -29.30 26.17
N LEU A 1004 13.77 -29.62 25.74
CA LEU A 1004 12.80 -28.64 25.23
C LEU A 1004 11.78 -28.34 26.34
N ASP A 1005 12.04 -27.27 27.10
CA ASP A 1005 11.08 -26.63 28.00
C ASP A 1005 10.29 -25.57 27.20
N PRO A 1006 8.99 -25.77 26.92
CA PRO A 1006 8.23 -24.89 26.02
C PRO A 1006 7.82 -23.55 26.64
N ASP A 1007 8.03 -23.32 27.94
CA ASP A 1007 7.49 -22.17 28.67
C ASP A 1007 8.52 -21.04 28.93
N LYS A 1008 9.61 -20.95 28.14
CA LYS A 1008 10.75 -20.02 28.40
C LYS A 1008 11.04 -18.93 27.36
N GLU A 1009 10.16 -18.71 26.40
CA GLU A 1009 10.38 -17.71 25.33
C GLU A 1009 9.26 -16.65 25.25
N LEU A 1010 8.79 -16.16 26.41
CA LEU A 1010 7.67 -15.20 26.49
C LEU A 1010 7.76 -14.12 27.61
N GLU A 1011 8.96 -13.81 28.11
CA GLU A 1011 9.17 -12.64 28.99
C GLU A 1011 10.46 -11.87 28.65
N GLU A 1012 10.39 -10.97 27.66
CA GLU A 1012 11.15 -9.70 27.66
C GLU A 1012 10.59 -8.70 26.62
N GLU A 1013 9.30 -8.31 26.75
CA GLU A 1013 8.75 -7.21 25.94
C GLU A 1013 7.76 -6.32 26.72
N THR A 1014 7.93 -5.00 26.55
CA THR A 1014 7.12 -3.88 27.09
C THR A 1014 7.27 -3.56 28.58
N GLY A 1015 7.61 -2.28 28.86
CA GLY A 1015 7.67 -1.70 30.21
C GLY A 1015 6.29 -1.45 30.83
N ARG A 1016 5.50 -2.50 31.06
CA ARG A 1016 4.31 -2.47 31.92
C ARG A 1016 4.51 -3.49 33.02
N GLU A 1017 4.55 -3.05 34.27
CA GLU A 1017 4.83 -3.93 35.41
C GLU A 1017 3.75 -5.03 35.59
N PHE A 1018 2.55 -4.82 35.03
CA PHE A 1018 1.56 -5.87 34.85
C PHE A 1018 0.51 -5.53 33.75
N LYS A 1019 0.06 -6.53 32.98
CA LYS A 1019 -1.23 -6.53 32.27
C LYS A 1019 -2.08 -7.68 32.83
N PRO A 1020 -3.35 -7.47 33.20
CA PRO A 1020 -4.27 -8.58 33.44
C PRO A 1020 -4.36 -9.46 32.19
N ILE A 1021 -4.15 -10.77 32.34
CA ILE A 1021 -4.25 -11.70 31.21
C ILE A 1021 -5.72 -11.78 30.80
N ALA A 1022 -6.03 -11.31 29.59
CA ALA A 1022 -7.39 -11.40 29.05
C ALA A 1022 -7.81 -12.88 28.99
N PRO A 1023 -9.00 -13.26 29.52
CA PRO A 1023 -9.39 -14.67 29.56
C PRO A 1023 -9.51 -15.22 28.14
N SER A 1024 -8.70 -16.25 27.85
CA SER A 1024 -8.51 -16.81 26.51
C SER A 1024 -9.76 -17.46 25.89
N LYS A 1025 -10.85 -17.57 26.65
CA LYS A 1025 -12.16 -18.04 26.22
C LYS A 1025 -13.26 -17.29 26.97
N PRO A 1026 -14.41 -16.97 26.33
CA PRO A 1026 -15.55 -16.37 27.03
C PRO A 1026 -16.08 -17.32 28.11
N VAL A 1027 -16.14 -16.84 29.36
CA VAL A 1027 -16.68 -17.59 30.50
C VAL A 1027 -18.19 -17.72 30.36
N LYS A 1028 -18.66 -18.85 29.81
CA LYS A 1028 -20.08 -19.15 29.61
C LYS A 1028 -20.77 -19.61 30.90
N GLU A 1029 -20.97 -18.70 31.84
CA GLU A 1029 -21.88 -18.93 32.96
C GLU A 1029 -22.86 -17.78 33.17
N THR A 1030 -24.11 -18.14 33.50
CA THR A 1030 -25.22 -17.20 33.67
C THR A 1030 -25.27 -16.68 35.11
N GLY A 1031 -24.41 -15.72 35.44
CA GLY A 1031 -24.37 -15.04 36.73
C GLY A 1031 -23.27 -13.97 36.78
N VAL A 1032 -23.21 -13.21 37.87
CA VAL A 1032 -22.00 -12.45 38.21
C VAL A 1032 -21.01 -13.45 38.80
N ILE A 1033 -19.88 -13.65 38.14
CA ILE A 1033 -18.76 -14.44 38.65
C ILE A 1033 -17.62 -13.46 38.91
N ALA A 1034 -17.03 -13.56 40.09
CA ALA A 1034 -15.76 -12.92 40.34
C ALA A 1034 -14.79 -13.96 40.93
N THR A 1035 -13.50 -13.80 40.64
CA THR A 1035 -12.44 -14.69 41.10
C THR A 1035 -11.29 -13.85 41.63
N GLU A 1036 -10.86 -14.21 42.83
CA GLU A 1036 -9.65 -13.78 43.53
C GLU A 1036 -8.73 -15.02 43.59
N GLY A 1037 -7.40 -14.83 43.61
CA GLY A 1037 -6.44 -15.87 43.22
C GLY A 1037 -6.61 -17.27 43.84
N GLY A 1038 -6.71 -18.31 43.00
CA GLY A 1038 -6.44 -19.71 43.36
C GLY A 1038 -7.25 -20.34 44.52
N ASN A 1039 -8.46 -20.86 44.22
CA ASN A 1039 -9.25 -21.74 45.12
C ASN A 1039 -9.72 -21.13 46.47
N GLY A 1040 -10.32 -19.93 46.44
CA GLY A 1040 -11.17 -19.37 47.51
C GLY A 1040 -11.55 -17.92 47.18
N ALA A 1041 -12.64 -17.30 47.66
CA ALA A 1041 -13.72 -17.73 48.56
C ALA A 1041 -15.09 -17.23 48.05
N GLN A 1042 -16.15 -17.29 48.88
CA GLN A 1042 -17.51 -16.91 48.49
C GLN A 1042 -17.71 -15.38 48.50
N LEU A 1043 -17.64 -14.76 47.32
CA LEU A 1043 -17.80 -13.31 47.14
C LEU A 1043 -19.26 -12.86 47.30
N VAL A 1044 -19.46 -11.64 47.80
CA VAL A 1044 -20.78 -11.08 48.07
C VAL A 1044 -21.19 -10.12 46.95
N VAL A 1045 -22.27 -10.47 46.24
CA VAL A 1045 -22.90 -9.61 45.22
C VAL A 1045 -24.19 -9.04 45.79
N GLU A 1046 -24.20 -7.73 45.99
CA GLU A 1046 -25.33 -6.95 46.50
C GLU A 1046 -25.87 -6.00 45.41
N ARG A 1047 -27.15 -5.63 45.53
CA ARG A 1047 -27.78 -4.64 44.64
C ARG A 1047 -28.02 -3.36 45.41
N SER A 1048 -27.45 -2.23 44.97
CA SER A 1048 -27.89 -0.93 45.47
C SER A 1048 -29.16 -0.51 44.73
N GLU A 1049 -30.30 -0.54 45.41
CA GLU A 1049 -31.55 0.03 44.87
C GLU A 1049 -31.52 1.57 44.84
N THR A 1050 -30.62 2.21 45.58
CA THR A 1050 -30.46 3.68 45.64
C THR A 1050 -29.68 4.23 44.46
N ASP A 1051 -28.64 3.52 44.03
CA ASP A 1051 -27.65 4.01 43.04
C ASP A 1051 -27.74 3.28 41.69
N GLU A 1052 -28.70 2.36 41.54
CA GLU A 1052 -28.90 1.49 40.36
C GLU A 1052 -27.63 0.71 39.91
N LYS A 1053 -26.65 0.55 40.80
CA LYS A 1053 -25.41 -0.23 40.60
C LYS A 1053 -25.48 -1.60 41.30
N MET A 1054 -24.76 -2.59 40.74
CA MET A 1054 -24.39 -3.82 41.45
C MET A 1054 -23.09 -3.61 42.22
N VAL A 1055 -23.05 -4.08 43.46
CA VAL A 1055 -21.92 -3.96 44.38
C VAL A 1055 -21.32 -5.35 44.58
N ILE A 1056 -20.03 -5.51 44.32
CA ILE A 1056 -19.31 -6.78 44.40
C ILE A 1056 -18.19 -6.60 45.42
N LYS A 1057 -18.21 -7.40 46.48
CA LYS A 1057 -17.27 -7.31 47.61
C LYS A 1057 -16.41 -8.56 47.69
N GLY A 1058 -15.10 -8.37 47.68
CA GLY A 1058 -14.09 -9.40 47.93
C GLY A 1058 -13.23 -9.08 49.15
N THR A 1059 -12.04 -9.65 49.22
CA THR A 1059 -11.23 -9.64 50.44
C THR A 1059 -10.50 -8.31 50.64
N GLY A 1060 -11.24 -7.30 51.11
CA GLY A 1060 -10.72 -5.94 51.35
C GLY A 1060 -10.96 -4.96 50.20
N TRP A 1061 -11.70 -5.36 49.17
CA TRP A 1061 -12.06 -4.52 48.02
C TRP A 1061 -13.56 -4.54 47.70
N GLU A 1062 -14.02 -3.47 47.06
CA GLU A 1062 -15.39 -3.30 46.58
C GLU A 1062 -15.37 -2.76 45.13
N LEU A 1063 -16.28 -3.27 44.30
CA LEU A 1063 -16.48 -2.84 42.92
C LEU A 1063 -17.96 -2.57 42.66
N ASN A 1064 -18.26 -1.41 42.09
CA ASN A 1064 -19.60 -0.88 41.85
C ASN A 1064 -19.83 -0.71 40.34
N ILE A 1065 -20.74 -1.48 39.75
CA ILE A 1065 -20.97 -1.53 38.29
C ILE A 1065 -22.42 -1.17 37.94
N GLY A 1066 -22.61 -0.21 37.03
CA GLY A 1066 -23.91 0.17 36.50
C GLY A 1066 -23.84 0.60 35.03
N ALA A 1067 -24.95 1.15 34.52
CA ALA A 1067 -25.02 1.79 33.21
C ALA A 1067 -25.67 3.16 33.31
N ALA A 1068 -25.28 4.07 32.43
CA ALA A 1068 -25.85 5.40 32.32
C ALA A 1068 -26.14 5.76 30.86
N LYS A 1069 -27.08 6.66 30.64
CA LYS A 1069 -27.30 7.30 29.35
C LYS A 1069 -26.10 8.18 28.98
N LYS A 1070 -26.05 8.60 27.71
CA LYS A 1070 -25.05 9.55 27.20
C LYS A 1070 -24.99 10.90 27.94
N ASP A 1071 -26.08 11.27 28.65
CA ASP A 1071 -26.16 12.47 29.49
C ASP A 1071 -25.70 12.25 30.96
N GLY A 1072 -25.20 11.06 31.30
CA GLY A 1072 -24.79 10.68 32.66
C GLY A 1072 -25.93 10.20 33.57
N THR A 1073 -27.19 10.21 33.10
CA THR A 1073 -28.31 9.69 33.91
C THR A 1073 -28.20 8.18 34.06
N LEU A 1074 -28.06 7.69 35.29
CA LEU A 1074 -28.07 6.26 35.61
C LEU A 1074 -29.32 5.54 35.06
N LYS A 1075 -29.15 4.25 34.79
CA LYS A 1075 -30.19 3.37 34.25
C LYS A 1075 -30.42 2.19 35.19
N PRO A 1076 -31.68 1.74 35.35
CA PRO A 1076 -32.00 0.55 36.12
C PRO A 1076 -31.33 -0.69 35.51
N LEU A 1077 -30.80 -1.54 36.39
CA LEU A 1077 -30.25 -2.85 36.03
C LEU A 1077 -31.25 -3.67 35.20
N ALA A 1078 -30.75 -4.35 34.18
CA ALA A 1078 -31.55 -5.18 33.27
C ALA A 1078 -32.06 -6.46 33.96
N SER A 1079 -31.29 -6.96 34.92
CA SER A 1079 -31.65 -8.04 35.85
C SER A 1079 -30.75 -7.95 37.09
N ASP A 1080 -30.94 -8.82 38.08
CA ASP A 1080 -30.10 -8.86 39.29
C ASP A 1080 -28.61 -9.22 39.03
N TYR A 1081 -28.24 -9.55 37.77
CA TYR A 1081 -26.88 -9.91 37.35
C TYR A 1081 -26.47 -9.29 35.99
N ALA A 1082 -27.19 -8.27 35.51
CA ALA A 1082 -26.89 -7.67 34.21
C ALA A 1082 -27.28 -6.18 34.10
N ILE A 1083 -26.46 -5.42 33.39
CA ILE A 1083 -26.72 -4.03 32.98
C ILE A 1083 -27.34 -3.98 31.58
N SER A 1084 -27.94 -2.86 31.18
CA SER A 1084 -28.36 -2.64 29.78
C SER A 1084 -27.90 -1.29 29.23
N ALA A 1085 -27.50 -1.29 27.98
CA ALA A 1085 -27.03 -0.10 27.25
C ALA A 1085 -27.57 -0.10 25.82
N MET A 1086 -27.70 1.09 25.25
CA MET A 1086 -27.88 1.33 23.82
C MET A 1086 -26.56 1.83 23.21
N ASP A 1087 -26.51 1.91 21.88
CA ASP A 1087 -25.39 2.51 21.15
C ASP A 1087 -25.10 3.94 21.65
N GLY A 1088 -23.84 4.20 22.04
CA GLY A 1088 -23.40 5.48 22.60
C GLY A 1088 -23.85 5.79 24.03
N GLU A 1089 -24.34 4.81 24.80
CA GLU A 1089 -24.52 4.89 26.26
C GLU A 1089 -23.28 4.36 27.02
N LYS A 1090 -23.25 4.56 28.34
CA LYS A 1090 -22.07 4.35 29.20
C LYS A 1090 -22.22 3.16 30.16
N VAL A 1091 -21.12 2.47 30.44
CA VAL A 1091 -20.91 1.66 31.64
C VAL A 1091 -20.27 2.55 32.70
N VAL A 1092 -20.83 2.56 33.91
CA VAL A 1092 -20.32 3.35 35.04
C VAL A 1092 -19.66 2.40 36.02
N LEU A 1093 -18.39 2.60 36.30
CA LEU A 1093 -17.55 1.72 37.12
C LEU A 1093 -16.82 2.52 38.20
N SER A 1094 -16.96 2.12 39.46
CA SER A 1094 -16.08 2.61 40.53
C SER A 1094 -15.64 1.49 41.44
N GLY A 1095 -14.47 1.63 42.08
CA GLY A 1095 -13.94 0.63 42.99
C GLY A 1095 -13.03 1.21 44.05
N LEU A 1096 -12.85 0.45 45.12
CA LEU A 1096 -12.00 0.77 46.28
C LEU A 1096 -11.28 -0.50 46.75
N GLY A 1097 -10.06 -0.36 47.28
CA GLY A 1097 -9.28 -1.49 47.80
C GLY A 1097 -8.54 -2.30 46.73
N MET A 1098 -8.39 -1.76 45.52
CA MET A 1098 -7.52 -2.32 44.49
C MET A 1098 -6.05 -2.03 44.81
N ALA A 1099 -5.12 -2.68 44.10
CA ALA A 1099 -3.72 -2.27 44.13
C ALA A 1099 -3.58 -0.79 43.74
N PRO A 1100 -2.77 0.04 44.44
CA PRO A 1100 -2.53 1.42 44.05
C PRO A 1100 -1.79 1.55 42.71
N ASN A 1101 -2.03 2.62 41.96
CA ASN A 1101 -1.39 2.92 40.66
C ASN A 1101 -1.39 1.71 39.69
N THR A 1102 -2.52 1.00 39.63
CA THR A 1102 -2.69 -0.26 38.90
C THR A 1102 -3.87 -0.14 37.95
N TRP A 1103 -3.76 -0.78 36.78
CA TRP A 1103 -4.77 -0.69 35.72
C TRP A 1103 -5.98 -1.60 35.98
N VAL A 1104 -7.14 -1.11 35.56
CA VAL A 1104 -8.43 -1.80 35.54
C VAL A 1104 -8.92 -1.81 34.11
N ASP A 1105 -8.86 -2.96 33.45
CA ASP A 1105 -9.30 -3.11 32.06
C ASP A 1105 -10.74 -3.61 31.96
N LEU A 1106 -11.47 -3.11 30.96
CA LEU A 1106 -12.84 -3.52 30.64
C LEU A 1106 -12.95 -4.08 29.22
N TYR A 1107 -13.59 -5.24 29.09
CA TYR A 1107 -13.80 -5.97 27.83
C TYR A 1107 -15.27 -6.36 27.65
N VAL A 1108 -15.75 -6.38 26.40
CA VAL A 1108 -17.03 -7.00 26.03
C VAL A 1108 -16.76 -8.23 25.16
N PHE A 1109 -17.25 -9.38 25.63
CA PHE A 1109 -17.13 -10.67 24.98
C PHE A 1109 -18.42 -11.03 24.21
N SER A 1110 -18.32 -10.84 22.90
CA SER A 1110 -19.11 -11.53 21.86
C SER A 1110 -18.21 -11.93 20.69
N ASP A 1111 -17.27 -11.03 20.39
CA ASP A 1111 -15.90 -11.20 19.91
C ASP A 1111 -15.09 -10.26 20.84
N PRO A 1112 -13.86 -10.55 21.32
CA PRO A 1112 -13.29 -9.79 22.45
C PRO A 1112 -12.93 -8.35 22.06
N VAL A 1113 -13.82 -7.41 22.38
CA VAL A 1113 -13.63 -5.97 22.17
C VAL A 1113 -13.16 -5.35 23.48
N PHE A 1114 -11.95 -4.79 23.48
CA PHE A 1114 -11.47 -3.91 24.54
C PHE A 1114 -12.29 -2.62 24.54
N VAL A 1115 -12.87 -2.28 25.69
CA VAL A 1115 -13.72 -1.08 25.86
C VAL A 1115 -12.89 0.09 26.38
N GLY A 1116 -11.95 -0.17 27.29
CA GLY A 1116 -11.07 0.85 27.85
C GLY A 1116 -10.36 0.37 29.12
N THR A 1117 -9.50 1.25 29.65
CA THR A 1117 -8.77 1.05 30.90
C THR A 1117 -8.83 2.31 31.78
N VAL A 1118 -8.68 2.14 33.08
CA VAL A 1118 -8.50 3.24 34.06
C VAL A 1118 -7.42 2.85 35.07
N GLU A 1119 -6.63 3.82 35.51
CA GLU A 1119 -5.64 3.63 36.58
C GLU A 1119 -6.29 3.89 37.95
N THR A 1120 -5.95 3.06 38.93
CA THR A 1120 -6.30 3.32 40.34
C THR A 1120 -5.42 4.43 40.92
N ASP A 1121 -5.98 5.23 41.81
CA ASP A 1121 -5.22 6.23 42.54
C ASP A 1121 -4.20 5.61 43.52
N ALA A 1122 -3.39 6.47 44.14
CA ALA A 1122 -2.40 6.06 45.13
C ALA A 1122 -2.99 5.46 46.44
N GLN A 1123 -4.32 5.32 46.54
CA GLN A 1123 -5.05 4.64 47.62
C GLN A 1123 -5.76 3.37 47.14
N GLY A 1124 -5.71 3.03 45.85
CA GLY A 1124 -6.40 1.88 45.26
C GLY A 1124 -7.87 2.14 44.94
N GLY A 1125 -8.27 3.40 44.76
CA GLY A 1125 -9.61 3.82 44.35
C GLY A 1125 -9.68 4.22 42.87
N PHE A 1126 -10.86 4.09 42.25
CA PHE A 1126 -11.12 4.62 40.90
C PHE A 1126 -12.62 4.89 40.68
N ASP A 1127 -12.92 5.79 39.74
CA ASP A 1127 -14.26 6.05 39.19
C ASP A 1127 -14.12 6.37 37.69
N ALA A 1128 -14.89 5.70 36.84
CA ALA A 1128 -14.70 5.69 35.39
C ALA A 1128 -16.01 5.41 34.62
N ASP A 1129 -16.22 6.21 33.57
CA ASP A 1129 -17.29 6.05 32.60
C ASP A 1129 -16.73 5.55 31.26
N PHE A 1130 -17.12 4.34 30.87
CA PHE A 1130 -16.71 3.75 29.60
C PHE A 1130 -17.86 3.78 28.58
N ASP A 1131 -17.63 4.39 27.42
CA ASP A 1131 -18.61 4.39 26.33
C ASP A 1131 -18.72 2.97 25.73
N ILE A 1132 -19.95 2.45 25.59
CA ILE A 1132 -20.17 1.16 24.94
C ILE A 1132 -19.80 1.27 23.46
N PRO A 1133 -18.96 0.36 22.91
CA PRO A 1133 -18.55 0.41 21.51
C PRO A 1133 -19.74 0.32 20.56
N SER A 1134 -19.76 1.22 19.57
CA SER A 1134 -20.77 1.19 18.52
C SER A 1134 -20.58 -0.02 17.61
N GLY A 1135 -21.70 -0.62 17.17
CA GLY A 1135 -21.68 -1.81 16.31
C GLY A 1135 -21.79 -3.16 17.02
N LEU A 1136 -21.88 -3.20 18.36
CA LEU A 1136 -22.29 -4.41 19.07
C LEU A 1136 -23.70 -4.86 18.61
N SER A 1137 -23.86 -6.14 18.31
CA SER A 1137 -25.13 -6.74 17.88
C SER A 1137 -26.23 -6.55 18.94
N ILE A 1138 -27.48 -6.29 18.55
CA ILE A 1138 -28.58 -6.23 19.52
C ILE A 1138 -28.79 -7.61 20.15
N GLY A 1139 -28.58 -7.74 21.46
CA GLY A 1139 -28.60 -9.03 22.14
C GLY A 1139 -27.91 -9.04 23.50
N ALA A 1140 -27.68 -10.25 24.02
CA ALA A 1140 -26.95 -10.47 25.26
C ALA A 1140 -25.46 -10.71 24.98
N HIS A 1141 -24.62 -9.97 25.68
CA HIS A 1141 -23.16 -10.02 25.68
C HIS A 1141 -22.65 -10.30 27.09
N THR A 1142 -21.36 -10.62 27.20
CA THR A 1142 -20.67 -10.74 28.50
C THR A 1142 -19.73 -9.55 28.68
N LEU A 1143 -19.79 -8.90 29.84
CA LEU A 1143 -18.84 -7.86 30.27
C LEU A 1143 -17.80 -8.53 31.18
N VAL A 1144 -16.52 -8.24 30.96
CA VAL A 1144 -15.41 -8.76 31.78
C VAL A 1144 -14.52 -7.59 32.21
N LEU A 1145 -14.18 -7.54 33.49
CA LEU A 1145 -13.25 -6.60 34.09
C LEU A 1145 -12.08 -7.36 34.73
N GLY A 1146 -10.86 -6.86 34.57
CA GLY A 1146 -9.64 -7.45 35.14
C GLY A 1146 -8.75 -6.42 35.81
N THR A 1147 -8.27 -6.71 37.02
CA THR A 1147 -7.34 -5.87 37.80
C THR A 1147 -6.65 -6.69 38.91
N LYS A 1148 -6.03 -6.04 39.91
CA LYS A 1148 -5.46 -6.68 41.12
C LYS A 1148 -5.95 -6.03 42.41
N ASN A 1149 -6.11 -6.82 43.47
CA ASN A 1149 -6.39 -6.32 44.83
C ASN A 1149 -5.12 -5.74 45.51
N GLN A 1150 -5.26 -5.14 46.70
CA GLN A 1150 -4.10 -4.62 47.46
C GLN A 1150 -3.05 -5.69 47.85
N ALA A 1151 -3.37 -6.98 47.80
CA ALA A 1151 -2.41 -8.08 48.03
C ALA A 1151 -1.64 -8.48 46.74
N GLY A 1152 -1.96 -7.88 45.59
CA GLY A 1152 -1.38 -8.20 44.29
C GLY A 1152 -2.02 -9.41 43.59
N GLU A 1153 -3.10 -9.96 44.15
CA GLU A 1153 -3.83 -11.09 43.59
C GLU A 1153 -4.74 -10.62 42.46
N GLU A 1154 -4.85 -11.40 41.39
CA GLU A 1154 -5.72 -11.08 40.25
C GLU A 1154 -7.20 -11.11 40.67
N VAL A 1155 -7.91 -10.04 40.31
CA VAL A 1155 -9.36 -9.90 40.45
C VAL A 1155 -9.95 -9.85 39.04
N THR A 1156 -10.69 -10.90 38.67
CA THR A 1156 -11.49 -10.92 37.43
C THR A 1156 -12.97 -10.92 37.80
N VAL A 1157 -13.77 -10.09 37.11
CA VAL A 1157 -15.23 -9.99 37.29
C VAL A 1157 -15.92 -10.14 35.95
N THR A 1158 -16.91 -11.03 35.87
CA THR A 1158 -17.71 -11.34 34.67
C THR A 1158 -19.19 -11.12 34.95
N MET A 1159 -19.92 -10.46 34.05
CA MET A 1159 -21.38 -10.25 34.18
C MET A 1159 -22.10 -10.06 32.85
N GLY A 1160 -23.44 -9.99 32.86
CA GLY A 1160 -24.24 -9.79 31.66
C GLY A 1160 -24.35 -8.33 31.20
N LEU A 1161 -24.24 -8.10 29.89
CA LEU A 1161 -24.56 -6.83 29.22
C LEU A 1161 -25.68 -7.07 28.19
N LEU A 1162 -26.82 -6.40 28.33
CA LEU A 1162 -27.91 -6.45 27.36
C LEU A 1162 -27.88 -5.20 26.46
N VAL A 1163 -27.48 -5.36 25.20
CA VAL A 1163 -27.46 -4.31 24.19
C VAL A 1163 -28.85 -4.17 23.57
N LEU A 1164 -29.44 -2.98 23.67
CA LEU A 1164 -30.80 -2.68 23.23
C LEU A 1164 -30.82 -1.85 21.95
N ALA A 1165 -31.82 -2.07 21.10
CA ALA A 1165 -32.01 -1.31 19.86
C ALA A 1165 -32.29 0.17 20.15
N SER A 1166 -31.58 1.06 19.44
CA SER A 1166 -31.79 2.51 19.52
C SER A 1166 -33.17 2.91 18.99
N VAL A 1167 -33.91 3.70 19.76
CA VAL A 1167 -35.18 4.31 19.32
C VAL A 1167 -34.87 5.66 18.72
N VAL A 1168 -34.79 5.71 17.38
CA VAL A 1168 -34.54 6.96 16.65
C VAL A 1168 -35.64 7.98 16.96
N SER A 1169 -35.23 9.19 17.36
CA SER A 1169 -36.12 10.30 17.69
C SER A 1169 -36.93 10.76 16.48
N SER A 1170 -38.19 11.14 16.71
CA SER A 1170 -39.18 11.39 15.66
C SER A 1170 -38.84 12.55 14.72
N GLU A 1171 -38.74 12.24 13.42
CA GLU A 1171 -39.04 13.20 12.36
C GLU A 1171 -40.49 12.96 11.86
N LYS A 1172 -41.24 14.03 11.56
CA LYS A 1172 -42.62 13.93 11.08
C LYS A 1172 -42.65 13.54 9.60
N VAL A 1173 -42.82 12.26 9.31
CA VAL A 1173 -43.13 11.78 7.95
C VAL A 1173 -44.65 11.72 7.76
N ASN A 1174 -45.14 12.18 6.61
CA ASN A 1174 -46.57 12.28 6.31
C ASN A 1174 -47.23 10.91 6.10
N ALA A 1175 -48.54 10.84 6.34
CA ALA A 1175 -49.31 9.60 6.34
C ALA A 1175 -49.40 8.95 4.95
N GLY A 1176 -48.87 7.74 4.82
CA GLY A 1176 -48.98 6.88 3.64
C GLY A 1176 -48.70 5.43 3.99
N SER A 1177 -49.77 4.68 4.31
CA SER A 1177 -49.81 3.20 4.38
C SER A 1177 -48.54 2.46 4.83
N PHE A 1178 -48.20 2.57 6.11
CA PHE A 1178 -47.32 1.61 6.78
C PHE A 1178 -48.15 0.70 7.70
N LEU A 1179 -47.67 -0.54 7.86
CA LEU A 1179 -48.24 -1.52 8.79
C LEU A 1179 -47.38 -1.55 10.05
N GLY A 1180 -47.97 -1.23 11.20
CA GLY A 1180 -47.32 -1.29 12.50
C GLY A 1180 -47.37 -2.70 13.07
N TYR A 1181 -46.53 -2.98 14.06
CA TYR A 1181 -46.56 -4.26 14.77
C TYR A 1181 -46.59 -4.07 16.29
N VAL A 1182 -47.34 -4.95 16.96
CA VAL A 1182 -47.30 -5.09 18.42
C VAL A 1182 -46.63 -6.42 18.75
N ALA A 1183 -45.52 -6.35 19.46
CA ALA A 1183 -44.80 -7.50 20.01
C ALA A 1183 -44.96 -7.54 21.53
N VAL A 1184 -45.24 -8.73 22.09
CA VAL A 1184 -45.41 -8.93 23.53
C VAL A 1184 -44.27 -9.79 24.05
N TYR A 1185 -43.40 -9.18 24.84
CA TYR A 1185 -42.29 -9.87 25.52
C TYR A 1185 -42.72 -10.19 26.95
N ALA A 1186 -42.67 -11.48 27.32
CA ALA A 1186 -43.03 -11.94 28.65
C ALA A 1186 -42.09 -13.07 29.10
N LEU A 1187 -41.40 -12.85 30.21
CA LEU A 1187 -40.56 -13.84 30.86
C LEU A 1187 -41.41 -14.73 31.78
N GLY A 1188 -41.13 -16.03 31.80
CA GLY A 1188 -41.90 -16.98 32.61
C GLY A 1188 -41.11 -18.24 32.94
N HIS A 1189 -41.46 -18.89 34.05
CA HIS A 1189 -40.84 -20.17 34.43
C HIS A 1189 -41.29 -21.30 33.49
N LYS A 1190 -40.35 -22.19 33.12
CA LYS A 1190 -40.60 -23.38 32.30
C LYS A 1190 -41.81 -24.17 32.82
N GLY A 1191 -42.80 -24.41 31.96
CA GLY A 1191 -44.08 -25.03 32.30
C GLY A 1191 -45.24 -24.06 32.60
N SER A 1192 -44.96 -22.78 32.83
CA SER A 1192 -46.01 -21.74 32.92
C SER A 1192 -46.72 -21.55 31.59
N THR A 1193 -47.96 -21.07 31.64
CA THR A 1193 -48.75 -20.76 30.45
C THR A 1193 -49.10 -19.28 30.43
N ILE A 1194 -48.66 -18.58 29.37
CA ILE A 1194 -48.89 -17.15 29.20
C ILE A 1194 -49.99 -16.99 28.15
N SER A 1195 -51.01 -16.20 28.48
CA SER A 1195 -52.12 -15.89 27.56
C SER A 1195 -52.28 -14.37 27.47
N TRP A 1196 -52.44 -13.82 26.28
CA TRP A 1196 -52.60 -12.39 26.08
C TRP A 1196 -53.64 -12.10 25.01
N LYS A 1197 -54.21 -10.90 25.06
CA LYS A 1197 -55.28 -10.45 24.19
C LYS A 1197 -54.86 -9.17 23.47
N ILE A 1198 -54.88 -9.19 22.14
CA ILE A 1198 -54.56 -8.04 21.27
C ILE A 1198 -55.75 -7.79 20.35
N ALA A 1199 -56.29 -6.57 20.36
CA ALA A 1199 -57.40 -6.15 19.50
C ALA A 1199 -58.66 -7.06 19.53
N GLY A 1200 -58.88 -7.81 20.62
CA GLY A 1200 -60.05 -8.68 20.78
C GLY A 1200 -59.77 -10.18 20.60
N GLU A 1201 -58.65 -10.56 20.00
CA GLU A 1201 -58.24 -11.96 19.82
C GLU A 1201 -57.32 -12.46 20.93
N TRP A 1202 -57.41 -13.76 21.23
CA TRP A 1202 -56.64 -14.43 22.27
C TRP A 1202 -55.49 -15.24 21.71
N PHE A 1203 -54.31 -15.05 22.30
CA PHE A 1203 -53.09 -15.80 22.02
C PHE A 1203 -52.65 -16.50 23.30
N LYS A 1204 -52.11 -17.72 23.17
CA LYS A 1204 -51.72 -18.56 24.31
C LYS A 1204 -50.51 -19.41 23.95
N THR A 1205 -49.51 -19.43 24.83
CA THR A 1205 -48.29 -20.22 24.65
C THR A 1205 -47.87 -20.91 25.95
N LYS A 1206 -47.18 -22.04 25.83
CA LYS A 1206 -46.62 -22.80 26.95
C LYS A 1206 -45.11 -22.60 26.96
N VAL A 1207 -44.56 -22.10 28.06
CA VAL A 1207 -43.15 -21.71 28.15
C VAL A 1207 -42.28 -22.96 28.23
N THR A 1208 -41.48 -23.23 27.19
CA THR A 1208 -40.69 -24.48 27.06
C THR A 1208 -39.22 -24.32 27.51
N SER A 1209 -38.68 -23.11 27.49
CA SER A 1209 -37.38 -22.72 28.07
C SER A 1209 -37.50 -21.40 28.86
N ARG A 1210 -36.47 -20.99 29.61
CA ARG A 1210 -36.54 -19.76 30.44
C ARG A 1210 -36.61 -18.44 29.63
N TYR A 1211 -36.29 -18.46 28.34
CA TYR A 1211 -36.32 -17.30 27.45
C TYR A 1211 -36.90 -17.70 26.09
N GLN A 1212 -38.05 -17.13 25.71
CA GLN A 1212 -38.66 -17.28 24.39
C GLN A 1212 -39.34 -15.98 23.96
N VAL A 1213 -39.25 -15.67 22.67
CA VAL A 1213 -39.95 -14.54 22.03
C VAL A 1213 -41.24 -15.08 21.40
N PHE A 1214 -42.38 -14.45 21.69
CA PHE A 1214 -43.70 -14.99 21.31
C PHE A 1214 -44.47 -14.07 20.35
N GLN A 1215 -44.20 -14.26 19.05
CA GLN A 1215 -44.92 -13.73 17.87
C GLN A 1215 -45.12 -12.20 17.74
N ARG A 1216 -45.36 -11.78 16.49
CA ARG A 1216 -45.69 -10.41 16.08
C ARG A 1216 -47.08 -10.43 15.44
N LYS A 1217 -47.96 -9.47 15.77
CA LYS A 1217 -49.20 -9.24 15.01
C LYS A 1217 -49.12 -7.88 14.30
N THR A 1218 -49.41 -7.92 13.00
CA THR A 1218 -49.47 -6.77 12.09
C THR A 1218 -50.82 -6.05 12.23
N LEU A 1219 -50.79 -4.72 12.32
CA LEU A 1219 -51.95 -3.87 12.58
C LEU A 1219 -51.75 -2.51 11.87
N ASP A 1220 -52.83 -1.81 11.53
CA ASP A 1220 -52.73 -0.47 10.92
C ASP A 1220 -52.06 0.54 11.87
N VAL A 1221 -51.25 1.46 11.32
CA VAL A 1221 -50.58 2.53 12.08
C VAL A 1221 -51.57 3.58 12.57
N GLY A 1222 -51.40 4.03 13.82
CA GLY A 1222 -52.21 5.08 14.44
C GLY A 1222 -53.43 4.58 15.25
N VAL A 1223 -53.64 3.28 15.35
CA VAL A 1223 -54.75 2.67 16.09
C VAL A 1223 -54.38 2.49 17.58
N ASP A 1224 -55.26 2.93 18.48
CA ASP A 1224 -55.10 2.71 19.93
C ASP A 1224 -55.57 1.30 20.31
N VAL A 1225 -54.62 0.39 20.53
CA VAL A 1225 -54.91 -1.02 20.82
C VAL A 1225 -54.67 -1.31 22.30
N LYS A 1226 -55.68 -1.92 22.94
CA LYS A 1226 -55.55 -2.41 24.31
C LYS A 1226 -54.95 -3.81 24.31
N VAL A 1227 -53.83 -3.96 25.02
CA VAL A 1227 -53.16 -5.24 25.26
C VAL A 1227 -53.42 -5.66 26.71
N ASP A 1228 -54.06 -6.81 26.88
CA ASP A 1228 -54.31 -7.42 28.19
C ASP A 1228 -53.49 -8.73 28.31
N ILE A 1229 -52.60 -8.82 29.29
CA ILE A 1229 -51.73 -9.98 29.54
C ILE A 1229 -52.18 -10.70 30.81
N TYR A 1230 -52.27 -12.02 30.75
CA TYR A 1230 -52.69 -12.92 31.82
C TYR A 1230 -51.63 -14.02 32.01
N ILE A 1231 -51.08 -14.11 33.23
CA ILE A 1231 -50.04 -15.08 33.57
C ILE A 1231 -50.66 -16.17 34.45
N THR A 1232 -50.54 -17.43 34.00
CA THR A 1232 -51.07 -18.60 34.69
C THR A 1232 -49.92 -19.53 35.07
N ALA A 1233 -49.60 -19.60 36.36
CA ALA A 1233 -48.64 -20.57 36.89
C ALA A 1233 -49.25 -21.99 36.79
N ALA A 1234 -48.39 -23.01 36.62
CA ALA A 1234 -48.85 -24.38 36.40
C ALA A 1234 -49.78 -24.87 37.55
N GLY A 1235 -51.05 -25.15 37.22
CA GLY A 1235 -52.03 -25.72 38.14
C GLY A 1235 -52.81 -24.75 39.03
N ARG A 1236 -52.81 -23.43 38.77
CA ARG A 1236 -53.68 -22.46 39.49
C ARG A 1236 -54.30 -21.44 38.55
N ASP A 1237 -55.43 -20.85 38.96
CA ASP A 1237 -56.11 -19.76 38.24
C ASP A 1237 -55.24 -18.49 38.08
N PRO A 1238 -55.52 -17.64 37.06
CA PRO A 1238 -54.64 -16.53 36.68
C PRO A 1238 -54.49 -15.48 37.79
N VAL A 1239 -53.25 -15.29 38.25
CA VAL A 1239 -52.96 -14.53 39.49
C VAL A 1239 -52.81 -13.02 39.26
N ARG A 1240 -52.44 -12.58 38.05
CA ARG A 1240 -52.35 -11.15 37.70
C ARG A 1240 -52.78 -10.88 36.26
N LYS A 1241 -53.54 -9.79 36.08
CA LYS A 1241 -53.85 -9.14 34.80
C LYS A 1241 -53.05 -7.85 34.69
N LEU A 1242 -52.31 -7.69 33.60
CA LEU A 1242 -51.64 -6.43 33.24
C LEU A 1242 -52.29 -5.88 31.97
N SER A 1243 -52.77 -4.64 32.03
CA SER A 1243 -53.45 -3.97 30.91
C SER A 1243 -52.69 -2.71 30.52
N ARG A 1244 -52.38 -2.53 29.23
CA ARG A 1244 -51.78 -1.30 28.70
C ARG A 1244 -52.44 -0.95 27.37
N GLN A 1245 -52.81 0.32 27.19
CA GLN A 1245 -53.09 0.84 25.85
C GLN A 1245 -51.78 1.22 25.16
N VAL A 1246 -51.65 0.79 23.92
CA VAL A 1246 -50.49 1.05 23.07
C VAL A 1246 -51.02 1.54 21.73
N ARG A 1247 -50.59 2.73 21.32
CA ARG A 1247 -50.84 3.23 19.96
C ARG A 1247 -49.85 2.60 19.01
N THR A 1248 -50.32 1.98 17.93
CA THR A 1248 -49.44 1.53 16.84
C THR A 1248 -48.75 2.75 16.23
N ARG A 1249 -47.43 2.68 16.09
CA ARG A 1249 -46.60 3.70 15.45
C ARG A 1249 -45.99 3.10 14.18
#